data_AF-A0A2E9QA87-F1
#
_entry.id   AF-A0A2E9QA87-F1
#
_cell.length_a   1.000
_cell.length_b   1.000
_cell.length_c   1.000
_cell.angle_alpha   90.00
_cell.angle_beta   90.00
_cell.angle_gamma   90.00
#
_symmetry.space_group_name_H-M   'P 1'
#
loop_
_entity.id
_entity.type
_entity.pdbx_description
1 polymer ?
#
loop_
_entity_poly.entity_id
_entity_poly.type
_entity_poly.pdbx_seq_one_letter_code
_entity_poly.pdbx_strand_id
1 'polypeptide(L)'
;MEEVFRRKPYLQFLRGKSADGLSLTEARDGSRIPAENGKPLCSAYGPAKEADRILSGATGLKRTQILVILGAGNPELFRASAHLHPGQICAVVDHRLGLGAFYLDQALSEWSRGGYPEQAAEPGDSHGATGSPESQEASNRSEPLSSHPQAIVEEKQAILEETIEERASSDKASLSSESRHPWTEDSKVAGGKSDSLENGNLPPLRQYLNTPGCHVFFGEETLISLEHYLEGLPAENFQGIRFLRHRASVDKAPAFYEYVETRMRGILQSRMSDLLTRFEFEPLWLRNTLLNSHFAKPESHPSNLLFWSNRWPGKPALLVSAGPSLTETLPWIKENQDRFFILACDTALKPLLRAGIRPHGAHILDAQKQTLLHFLNEDLSDLILFADLVCHPSLPRHLKPAGWVFSSTARLIYRPDGSTEELKTPGTDLLESMCGAQGRLQSGGSVATSAFDLLRFLGFRRIYFAGQDLAWTFRQLHALNTHHYERWNSMVSRVLSLETINERVMQKRDLVPVSGIDGREIPGDFILSLYRSWFEQSIESLKSEDPVECINLSRTGSLIEGMRYPRLENPEASANAALHSSDSVESASFSFRARQDLLQAFEQIAAKGSASSKADFPSQDPAFGESQNAGMLERIQSALLTLYKQPGDQETAEKTWAQYPELRALIRKTEVYISRNREKLSDERADGVYRTNLKRSLNQFLRFSSRYI
;
A
#
# COMPACT_ATOMS: atom_id res chain seq x y z
N MET A 1 -31.33 12.56 1.49
CA MET A 1 -30.49 12.64 0.28
C MET A 1 -29.12 13.27 0.56
N GLU A 2 -29.04 14.45 1.19
CA GLU A 2 -27.77 15.12 1.50
C GLU A 2 -26.76 14.26 2.28
N GLU A 3 -27.22 13.43 3.22
CA GLU A 3 -26.38 12.45 3.94
C GLU A 3 -25.73 11.41 2.99
N VAL A 4 -26.34 11.10 1.85
CA VAL A 4 -25.73 10.25 0.81
C VAL A 4 -24.66 11.03 0.06
N PHE A 5 -24.92 12.29 -0.34
CA PHE A 5 -23.91 13.15 -0.95
C PHE A 5 -22.71 13.44 -0.03
N ARG A 6 -22.93 13.63 1.28
CA ARG A 6 -21.86 13.78 2.29
C ARG A 6 -20.99 12.52 2.39
N ARG A 7 -21.57 11.33 2.26
CA ARG A 7 -20.84 10.03 2.26
C ARG A 7 -20.24 9.64 0.90
N LYS A 8 -20.71 10.27 -0.20
CA LYS A 8 -20.38 9.93 -1.59
C LYS A 8 -20.26 11.22 -2.41
N PRO A 9 -19.24 12.07 -2.13
CA PRO A 9 -19.15 13.43 -2.69
C PRO A 9 -19.06 13.45 -4.21
N TYR A 10 -18.42 12.45 -4.82
CA TYR A 10 -18.33 12.26 -6.27
C TYR A 10 -19.69 12.17 -6.99
N LEU A 11 -20.80 11.85 -6.28
CA LEU A 11 -22.14 11.91 -6.89
C LEU A 11 -22.57 13.34 -7.28
N GLN A 12 -21.88 14.36 -6.77
CA GLN A 12 -22.10 15.75 -7.19
C GLN A 12 -21.73 15.98 -8.66
N PHE A 13 -20.77 15.24 -9.22
CA PHE A 13 -20.41 15.33 -10.65
C PHE A 13 -21.55 14.96 -11.61
N LEU A 14 -22.57 14.25 -11.13
CA LEU A 14 -23.74 13.85 -11.93
C LEU A 14 -24.88 14.87 -11.90
N ARG A 15 -24.88 15.82 -10.96
CA ARG A 15 -25.96 16.82 -10.84
C ARG A 15 -25.94 17.78 -12.03
N GLY A 16 -27.09 17.99 -12.66
CA GLY A 16 -27.24 18.97 -13.76
C GLY A 16 -26.46 18.62 -15.04
N LYS A 17 -25.93 17.40 -15.15
CA LYS A 17 -25.41 16.86 -16.41
C LYS A 17 -26.60 16.45 -17.29
N SER A 18 -26.45 16.59 -18.61
CA SER A 18 -27.51 16.22 -19.54
C SER A 18 -27.80 14.72 -19.50
N ALA A 19 -29.10 14.39 -19.57
CA ALA A 19 -29.66 13.06 -19.79
C ALA A 19 -30.35 12.97 -21.17
N ASP A 20 -29.93 13.79 -22.15
CA ASP A 20 -30.57 13.88 -23.47
C ASP A 20 -30.69 12.51 -24.16
N GLY A 21 -31.88 12.24 -24.71
CA GLY A 21 -32.21 10.97 -25.34
C GLY A 21 -32.52 9.82 -24.39
N LEU A 22 -32.37 9.98 -23.06
CA LEU A 22 -32.78 8.97 -22.07
C LEU A 22 -34.24 9.17 -21.64
N SER A 23 -34.99 8.07 -21.56
CA SER A 23 -36.38 8.06 -21.10
C SER A 23 -36.71 6.77 -20.36
N LEU A 24 -37.81 6.75 -19.60
CA LEU A 24 -38.41 5.50 -19.13
C LEU A 24 -39.29 4.92 -20.24
N THR A 25 -39.18 3.61 -20.46
CA THR A 25 -40.12 2.81 -21.26
C THR A 25 -40.62 1.63 -20.45
N GLU A 26 -41.76 1.06 -20.85
CA GLU A 26 -42.39 -0.07 -20.15
C GLU A 26 -41.99 -1.40 -20.81
N ALA A 27 -41.47 -2.33 -20.01
CA ALA A 27 -41.20 -3.69 -20.44
C ALA A 27 -42.48 -4.54 -20.45
N ARG A 28 -42.44 -5.71 -21.11
CA ARG A 28 -43.61 -6.60 -21.23
C ARG A 28 -44.10 -7.22 -19.91
N ASP A 29 -43.37 -7.04 -18.81
CA ASP A 29 -43.77 -7.42 -17.46
C ASP A 29 -44.24 -6.23 -16.60
N GLY A 30 -44.46 -5.05 -17.22
CA GLY A 30 -44.90 -3.83 -16.55
C GLY A 30 -43.79 -3.06 -15.82
N SER A 31 -42.56 -3.58 -15.80
CA SER A 31 -41.43 -2.87 -15.19
C SER A 31 -40.98 -1.68 -16.04
N ARG A 32 -40.62 -0.56 -15.38
CA ARG A 32 -40.08 0.62 -16.06
C ARG A 32 -38.57 0.55 -16.15
N ILE A 33 -38.06 0.64 -17.36
CA ILE A 33 -36.64 0.51 -17.68
C ILE A 33 -36.13 1.72 -18.47
N PRO A 34 -34.85 2.10 -18.34
CA PRO A 34 -34.27 3.16 -19.14
C PRO A 34 -34.15 2.72 -20.61
N ALA A 35 -34.53 3.62 -21.51
CA ALA A 35 -34.30 3.55 -22.93
C ALA A 35 -33.43 4.74 -23.38
N GLU A 36 -32.66 4.52 -24.44
CA GLU A 36 -31.72 5.48 -25.01
C GLU A 36 -32.10 5.65 -26.49
N ASN A 37 -32.55 6.85 -26.87
CA ASN A 37 -33.17 7.13 -28.16
C ASN A 37 -34.31 6.15 -28.51
N GLY A 38 -35.17 5.87 -27.53
CA GLY A 38 -36.29 4.93 -27.65
C GLY A 38 -35.94 3.44 -27.64
N LYS A 39 -34.64 3.08 -27.62
CA LYS A 39 -34.19 1.68 -27.54
C LYS A 39 -33.96 1.27 -26.08
N PRO A 40 -34.65 0.23 -25.56
CA PRO A 40 -34.41 -0.28 -24.21
C PRO A 40 -32.94 -0.61 -23.97
N LEU A 41 -32.43 -0.27 -22.77
CA LEU A 41 -31.04 -0.57 -22.39
C LEU A 41 -30.82 -1.99 -21.88
N CYS A 42 -31.90 -2.74 -21.62
CA CYS A 42 -31.92 -4.12 -21.13
C CYS A 42 -33.09 -4.90 -21.75
N SER A 43 -33.27 -6.16 -21.35
CA SER A 43 -34.30 -7.06 -21.86
C SER A 43 -35.74 -6.58 -21.62
N ALA A 44 -36.35 -5.94 -22.61
CA ALA A 44 -37.78 -5.52 -22.58
C ALA A 44 -38.79 -6.70 -22.50
N TYR A 45 -38.32 -7.95 -22.46
CA TYR A 45 -39.12 -9.16 -22.25
C TYR A 45 -39.09 -9.67 -20.80
N GLY A 46 -38.20 -9.14 -19.95
CA GLY A 46 -38.06 -9.54 -18.56
C GLY A 46 -36.77 -9.02 -17.94
N PRO A 47 -36.69 -7.72 -17.56
CA PRO A 47 -35.49 -7.11 -16.98
C PRO A 47 -35.05 -7.79 -15.69
N ALA A 48 -36.02 -8.17 -14.84
CA ALA A 48 -35.76 -8.90 -13.60
C ALA A 48 -35.03 -10.23 -13.86
N LYS A 49 -35.55 -11.07 -14.77
CA LYS A 49 -34.94 -12.36 -15.14
C LYS A 49 -33.55 -12.23 -15.75
N GLU A 50 -33.29 -11.16 -16.49
CA GLU A 50 -31.95 -10.86 -16.99
C GLU A 50 -31.00 -10.50 -15.86
N ALA A 51 -31.43 -9.66 -14.91
CA ALA A 51 -30.64 -9.31 -13.73
C ALA A 51 -30.41 -10.53 -12.83
N ASP A 52 -31.41 -11.37 -12.58
CA ASP A 52 -31.30 -12.60 -11.77
C ASP A 52 -30.21 -13.53 -12.36
N ARG A 53 -30.18 -13.69 -13.69
CA ARG A 53 -29.15 -14.45 -14.43
C ARG A 53 -27.75 -13.85 -14.33
N ILE A 54 -27.62 -12.53 -14.13
CA ILE A 54 -26.32 -11.86 -13.95
C ILE A 54 -25.88 -11.95 -12.48
N LEU A 55 -26.80 -11.67 -11.56
CA LEU A 55 -26.58 -11.69 -10.10
C LEU A 55 -26.31 -13.11 -9.58
N SER A 56 -26.80 -14.17 -10.22
CA SER A 56 -26.42 -15.56 -9.90
C SER A 56 -24.92 -15.83 -10.06
N GLY A 57 -24.18 -15.01 -10.83
CA GLY A 57 -22.72 -15.03 -10.85
C GLY A 57 -22.07 -14.63 -9.51
N ALA A 58 -22.80 -13.96 -8.61
CA ALA A 58 -22.38 -13.69 -7.24
C ALA A 58 -22.61 -14.89 -6.29
N THR A 59 -23.13 -16.03 -6.76
CA THR A 59 -23.26 -17.24 -5.92
C THR A 59 -21.90 -17.64 -5.33
N GLY A 60 -21.83 -17.81 -4.01
CA GLY A 60 -20.57 -18.08 -3.31
C GLY A 60 -19.57 -16.91 -3.34
N LEU A 61 -20.04 -15.66 -3.44
CA LEU A 61 -19.25 -14.46 -3.16
C LEU A 61 -18.83 -14.47 -1.68
N LYS A 62 -17.53 -14.50 -1.41
CA LYS A 62 -17.01 -14.46 -0.04
C LYS A 62 -17.07 -13.02 0.49
N ARG A 63 -17.24 -12.84 1.80
CA ARG A 63 -17.17 -11.52 2.46
C ARG A 63 -15.89 -10.72 2.14
N THR A 64 -14.78 -11.42 1.88
CA THR A 64 -13.48 -10.83 1.47
C THR A 64 -13.39 -10.45 -0.01
N GLN A 65 -14.45 -10.58 -0.80
CA GLN A 65 -14.48 -10.19 -2.21
C GLN A 65 -15.30 -8.91 -2.44
N ILE A 66 -14.73 -8.00 -3.22
CA ILE A 66 -15.45 -6.84 -3.77
C ILE A 66 -16.31 -7.31 -4.95
N LEU A 67 -17.58 -6.94 -5.00
CA LEU A 67 -18.46 -7.20 -6.14
C LEU A 67 -18.47 -6.00 -7.09
N VAL A 68 -18.19 -6.22 -8.38
CA VAL A 68 -18.24 -5.16 -9.40
C VAL A 68 -19.23 -5.55 -10.48
N ILE A 69 -20.13 -4.64 -10.84
CA ILE A 69 -21.11 -4.81 -11.91
C ILE A 69 -20.75 -3.83 -13.02
N LEU A 70 -20.24 -4.36 -14.12
CA LEU A 70 -19.88 -3.60 -15.32
C LEU A 70 -21.12 -3.46 -16.20
N GLY A 71 -21.63 -2.23 -16.30
CA GLY A 71 -22.83 -1.83 -17.03
C GLY A 71 -24.06 -1.68 -16.14
N ALA A 72 -24.70 -0.51 -16.19
CA ALA A 72 -25.87 -0.12 -15.40
C ALA A 72 -27.18 -0.05 -16.21
N GLY A 73 -27.17 -0.50 -17.48
CA GLY A 73 -28.34 -0.41 -18.36
C GLY A 73 -29.58 -1.20 -17.93
N ASN A 74 -29.47 -2.12 -16.97
CA ASN A 74 -30.59 -2.81 -16.34
C ASN A 74 -30.71 -2.38 -14.87
N PRO A 75 -31.77 -1.65 -14.45
CA PRO A 75 -31.90 -1.15 -13.08
C PRO A 75 -32.06 -2.27 -12.05
N GLU A 76 -32.59 -3.43 -12.45
CA GLU A 76 -32.80 -4.57 -11.57
C GLU A 76 -31.50 -5.19 -11.04
N LEU A 77 -30.34 -4.78 -11.58
CA LEU A 77 -29.01 -5.11 -11.06
C LEU A 77 -28.69 -4.45 -9.71
N PHE A 78 -29.31 -3.30 -9.38
CA PHE A 78 -29.11 -2.67 -8.08
C PHE A 78 -29.68 -3.52 -6.91
N ARG A 79 -30.51 -4.54 -7.20
CA ARG A 79 -30.94 -5.56 -6.21
C ARG A 79 -29.78 -6.43 -5.70
N ALA A 80 -28.57 -6.28 -6.25
CA ALA A 80 -27.34 -6.86 -5.70
C ALA A 80 -27.15 -6.57 -4.21
N SER A 81 -27.53 -5.39 -3.71
CA SER A 81 -27.33 -5.01 -2.30
C SER A 81 -28.08 -5.90 -1.30
N ALA A 82 -29.19 -6.51 -1.70
CA ALA A 82 -29.94 -7.46 -0.87
C ALA A 82 -29.20 -8.80 -0.62
N HIS A 83 -28.13 -9.08 -1.38
CA HIS A 83 -27.38 -10.33 -1.37
C HIS A 83 -25.95 -10.18 -0.81
N LEU A 84 -25.63 -9.02 -0.23
CA LEU A 84 -24.31 -8.71 0.32
C LEU A 84 -24.23 -8.99 1.83
N HIS A 85 -23.05 -9.37 2.30
CA HIS A 85 -22.78 -9.34 3.75
C HIS A 85 -22.74 -7.90 4.27
N PRO A 86 -23.09 -7.63 5.55
CA PRO A 86 -23.04 -6.29 6.12
C PRO A 86 -21.66 -5.61 5.95
N GLY A 87 -21.67 -4.44 5.31
CA GLY A 87 -20.46 -3.66 5.00
C GLY A 87 -19.59 -4.20 3.85
N GLN A 88 -20.05 -5.20 3.10
CA GLN A 88 -19.34 -5.70 1.92
C GLN A 88 -19.42 -4.71 0.77
N ILE A 89 -18.30 -4.55 0.05
CA ILE A 89 -18.19 -3.55 -1.01
C ILE A 89 -18.81 -4.08 -2.32
N CYS A 90 -19.71 -3.28 -2.88
CA CYS A 90 -20.21 -3.43 -4.23
C CYS A 90 -20.05 -2.11 -5.00
N ALA A 91 -19.63 -2.19 -6.27
CA ALA A 91 -19.57 -1.04 -7.17
C ALA A 91 -20.28 -1.36 -8.50
N VAL A 92 -21.18 -0.48 -8.94
CA VAL A 92 -21.72 -0.48 -10.31
C VAL A 92 -20.97 0.57 -11.12
N VAL A 93 -20.47 0.23 -12.32
CA VAL A 93 -19.72 1.14 -13.18
C VAL A 93 -20.30 1.14 -14.60
N ASP A 94 -20.53 2.30 -15.21
CA ASP A 94 -21.02 2.43 -16.60
C ASP A 94 -20.39 3.64 -17.32
N HIS A 95 -20.00 3.48 -18.58
CA HIS A 95 -19.40 4.54 -19.42
C HIS A 95 -20.26 5.81 -19.58
N ARG A 96 -21.57 5.76 -19.36
CA ARG A 96 -22.48 6.88 -19.65
C ARG A 96 -22.72 7.77 -18.43
N LEU A 97 -22.04 8.91 -18.39
CA LEU A 97 -22.31 9.98 -17.42
C LEU A 97 -23.80 10.37 -17.39
N GLY A 98 -24.42 10.56 -18.56
CA GLY A 98 -25.83 10.93 -18.67
C GLY A 98 -26.81 9.87 -18.15
N LEU A 99 -26.43 8.58 -18.16
CA LEU A 99 -27.21 7.53 -17.50
C LEU A 99 -27.13 7.66 -15.97
N GLY A 100 -25.97 8.05 -15.44
CA GLY A 100 -25.81 8.37 -14.02
C GLY A 100 -26.63 9.60 -13.61
N ALA A 101 -26.66 10.64 -14.44
CA ALA A 101 -27.48 11.83 -14.25
C ALA A 101 -28.97 11.47 -14.26
N PHE A 102 -29.44 10.76 -15.28
CA PHE A 102 -30.81 10.25 -15.37
C PHE A 102 -31.22 9.45 -14.12
N TYR A 103 -30.38 8.50 -13.71
CA TYR A 103 -30.62 7.70 -12.50
C TYR A 103 -30.69 8.55 -11.23
N LEU A 104 -29.84 9.58 -11.11
CA LEU A 104 -29.83 10.49 -9.97
C LEU A 104 -31.08 11.39 -9.94
N ASP A 105 -31.48 11.93 -11.09
CA ASP A 105 -32.64 12.82 -11.22
C ASP A 105 -33.96 12.09 -10.98
N GLN A 106 -34.10 10.83 -11.46
CA GLN A 106 -35.24 9.98 -11.09
C GLN A 106 -35.28 9.79 -9.57
N ALA A 107 -34.18 9.35 -8.94
CA ALA A 107 -34.11 9.13 -7.49
C ALA A 107 -34.31 10.42 -6.65
N LEU A 108 -33.96 11.60 -7.18
CA LEU A 108 -34.27 12.90 -6.57
C LEU A 108 -35.75 13.25 -6.71
N SER A 109 -36.37 13.02 -7.87
CA SER A 109 -37.80 13.27 -8.10
C SER A 109 -38.70 12.40 -7.22
N GLU A 110 -38.28 11.16 -6.92
CA GLU A 110 -38.91 10.28 -5.94
C GLU A 110 -38.85 10.87 -4.52
N TRP A 111 -37.71 11.46 -4.15
CA TRP A 111 -37.50 12.08 -2.84
C TRP A 111 -38.42 13.29 -2.61
N SER A 112 -38.67 14.07 -3.66
CA SER A 112 -39.61 15.21 -3.64
C SER A 112 -41.09 14.82 -3.54
N ARG A 113 -41.44 13.54 -3.78
CA ARG A 113 -42.81 13.02 -3.66
C ARG A 113 -43.08 12.27 -2.35
N GLY A 114 -42.02 11.85 -1.64
CA GLY A 114 -42.13 11.26 -0.31
C GLY A 114 -42.29 12.33 0.76
N GLY A 115 -43.51 12.83 0.94
CA GLY A 115 -43.82 13.84 1.97
C GLY A 115 -43.51 13.37 3.39
N TYR A 116 -43.24 14.34 4.28
CA TYR A 116 -43.28 14.09 5.73
C TYR A 116 -44.71 13.68 6.13
N PRO A 117 -44.88 12.78 7.11
CA PRO A 117 -46.18 12.67 7.78
C PRO A 117 -46.47 14.01 8.47
N GLU A 118 -47.63 14.60 8.19
CA GLU A 118 -48.03 15.86 8.79
C GLU A 118 -48.11 15.73 10.31
N GLN A 119 -47.74 16.81 11.02
CA GLN A 119 -47.91 16.87 12.47
C GLN A 119 -49.41 16.82 12.77
N ALA A 120 -49.82 15.88 13.64
CA ALA A 120 -51.20 15.80 14.08
C ALA A 120 -51.60 17.14 14.74
N ALA A 121 -52.75 17.69 14.32
CA ALA A 121 -53.19 19.01 14.75
C ALA A 121 -53.38 19.10 16.27
N GLU A 122 -53.06 20.27 16.83
CA GLU A 122 -53.27 20.58 18.25
C GLU A 122 -54.78 20.57 18.60
N PRO A 123 -55.21 19.77 19.60
CA PRO A 123 -56.45 20.03 20.32
C PRO A 123 -56.17 21.05 21.44
N GLY A 124 -56.86 22.20 21.40
CA GLY A 124 -56.61 23.31 22.33
C GLY A 124 -57.03 23.06 23.79
N ASP A 125 -56.61 23.99 24.65
CA ASP A 125 -56.76 23.93 26.11
C ASP A 125 -58.18 23.62 26.63
N SER A 126 -58.25 22.73 27.63
CA SER A 126 -59.26 22.83 28.70
C SER A 126 -58.77 22.16 30.01
N HIS A 127 -59.22 22.70 31.15
CA HIS A 127 -58.64 22.42 32.47
C HIS A 127 -58.93 21.01 33.03
N GLY A 128 -57.97 20.45 33.79
CA GLY A 128 -58.17 19.31 34.68
C GLY A 128 -56.93 19.03 35.53
N ALA A 129 -57.08 18.73 36.83
CA ALA A 129 -55.95 18.65 37.78
C ALA A 129 -55.91 17.34 38.58
N THR A 130 -54.80 17.14 39.31
CA THR A 130 -54.51 16.12 40.35
C THR A 130 -54.07 14.72 39.88
N GLY A 131 -53.17 14.08 40.65
CA GLY A 131 -52.83 12.65 40.54
C GLY A 131 -51.34 12.31 40.57
N SER A 132 -50.83 11.80 41.69
CA SER A 132 -49.52 11.13 41.88
C SER A 132 -49.58 10.30 43.18
N PRO A 133 -48.65 9.37 43.51
CA PRO A 133 -47.51 8.83 42.77
C PRO A 133 -47.49 7.26 42.80
N GLU A 134 -46.30 6.67 43.03
CA GLU A 134 -45.99 5.25 43.40
C GLU A 134 -45.81 4.18 42.29
N SER A 135 -45.06 3.09 42.51
CA SER A 135 -43.65 2.92 42.97
C SER A 135 -43.18 1.45 42.79
N GLN A 136 -41.87 1.18 42.99
CA GLN A 136 -41.24 -0.15 43.17
C GLN A 136 -41.23 -1.10 41.95
N GLU A 137 -40.52 -2.25 41.98
CA GLU A 137 -39.08 -2.56 42.19
C GLU A 137 -38.92 -4.10 42.17
N ALA A 138 -37.69 -4.61 41.92
CA ALA A 138 -37.25 -6.00 42.20
C ALA A 138 -37.94 -7.17 41.45
N SER A 139 -37.37 -8.39 41.35
CA SER A 139 -35.95 -8.81 41.27
C SER A 139 -35.84 -10.27 40.77
N ASN A 140 -34.63 -10.69 40.38
CA ASN A 140 -34.03 -12.05 40.44
C ASN A 140 -34.91 -13.32 40.51
N ARG A 141 -34.51 -14.35 39.73
CA ARG A 141 -33.97 -15.61 40.31
C ARG A 141 -33.24 -16.53 39.30
N SER A 142 -32.36 -17.35 39.86
CA SER A 142 -31.64 -18.51 39.28
C SER A 142 -32.53 -19.80 39.40
N GLU A 143 -32.14 -21.06 39.15
CA GLU A 143 -30.83 -21.74 39.24
C GLU A 143 -30.77 -23.11 38.42
N PRO A 144 -30.11 -24.26 38.75
CA PRO A 144 -29.14 -24.90 37.83
C PRO A 144 -29.38 -26.43 37.54
N LEU A 145 -28.28 -27.18 37.29
CA LEU A 145 -28.02 -28.67 37.27
C LEU A 145 -27.58 -29.21 35.86
N SER A 146 -26.70 -30.22 35.70
CA SER A 146 -25.76 -30.94 36.61
C SER A 146 -24.74 -31.86 35.90
N SER A 147 -23.50 -31.96 36.45
CA SER A 147 -22.59 -33.15 36.55
C SER A 147 -22.20 -34.08 35.35
N HIS A 148 -20.92 -34.06 34.95
CA HIS A 148 -19.83 -35.07 35.18
C HIS A 148 -20.00 -36.61 34.91
N PRO A 149 -18.91 -37.45 34.82
CA PRO A 149 -17.44 -37.22 34.70
C PRO A 149 -16.62 -38.24 33.79
N GLN A 150 -15.27 -38.20 33.89
CA GLN A 150 -14.23 -39.25 33.59
C GLN A 150 -13.78 -39.52 32.12
N ALA A 151 -12.54 -39.99 31.81
CA ALA A 151 -11.18 -39.89 32.42
C ALA A 151 -10.09 -40.60 31.54
N ILE A 152 -8.77 -40.37 31.81
CA ILE A 152 -7.59 -41.29 31.57
C ILE A 152 -7.12 -41.53 30.10
N VAL A 153 -5.81 -41.60 29.72
CA VAL A 153 -4.50 -41.18 30.32
C VAL A 153 -3.32 -41.26 29.29
N GLU A 154 -2.19 -40.53 29.52
CA GLU A 154 -0.77 -40.70 29.02
C GLU A 154 -0.40 -40.82 27.50
N GLU A 155 0.86 -40.67 27.03
CA GLU A 155 1.92 -39.64 27.26
C GLU A 155 3.12 -39.79 26.27
N LYS A 156 3.75 -38.67 25.82
CA LYS A 156 5.13 -38.54 25.23
C LYS A 156 5.40 -39.35 23.92
N GLN A 157 6.44 -39.19 23.08
CA GLN A 157 7.62 -38.30 22.87
C GLN A 157 7.98 -38.39 21.33
N ALA A 158 8.91 -37.71 20.64
CA ALA A 158 9.89 -36.61 20.84
C ALA A 158 10.10 -35.90 19.45
N ILE A 159 10.35 -34.59 19.31
CA ILE A 159 11.63 -33.83 19.25
C ILE A 159 12.59 -34.13 18.07
N LEU A 160 12.61 -33.18 17.11
CA LEU A 160 13.70 -32.70 16.22
C LEU A 160 14.22 -33.59 15.06
N GLU A 161 14.74 -32.90 14.02
CA GLU A 161 15.47 -33.44 12.83
C GLU A 161 14.64 -34.35 11.88
N GLU A 162 14.75 -34.34 10.54
CA GLU A 162 15.63 -33.63 9.60
C GLU A 162 14.89 -33.05 8.36
N THR A 163 15.46 -31.96 7.82
CA THR A 163 15.85 -31.69 6.43
C THR A 163 15.11 -32.30 5.22
N ILE A 164 14.58 -31.38 4.40
CA ILE A 164 14.54 -31.34 2.91
C ILE A 164 15.03 -32.60 2.15
N GLU A 165 14.10 -33.42 1.64
CA GLU A 165 14.06 -33.83 0.22
C GLU A 165 12.68 -34.47 -0.13
N GLU A 166 12.56 -35.17 -1.26
CA GLU A 166 11.36 -35.90 -1.75
C GLU A 166 10.03 -35.12 -1.89
N ARG A 167 9.94 -34.35 -2.99
CA ARG A 167 8.66 -34.00 -3.64
C ARG A 167 8.68 -34.35 -5.13
N ALA A 168 8.60 -35.65 -5.47
CA ALA A 168 8.47 -36.11 -6.86
C ALA A 168 7.77 -37.48 -6.95
N SER A 169 6.45 -37.47 -7.20
CA SER A 169 5.53 -38.65 -7.22
C SER A 169 5.41 -39.38 -5.86
N SER A 170 4.35 -40.13 -5.57
CA SER A 170 3.05 -40.34 -6.24
C SER A 170 1.92 -39.65 -5.42
N ASP A 171 0.61 -39.73 -5.68
CA ASP A 171 -0.21 -40.71 -6.42
C ASP A 171 -1.50 -40.12 -7.01
N LYS A 172 -2.18 -40.88 -7.88
CA LYS A 172 -3.53 -40.58 -8.38
C LYS A 172 -4.56 -41.50 -7.71
N ALA A 173 -5.45 -40.96 -6.86
CA ALA A 173 -6.62 -41.70 -6.40
C ALA A 173 -7.87 -40.80 -6.25
N SER A 174 -8.98 -41.30 -6.80
CA SER A 174 -10.39 -40.92 -6.60
C SER A 174 -10.74 -39.91 -5.49
N LEU A 175 -11.27 -38.75 -5.90
CA LEU A 175 -12.29 -38.04 -5.10
C LEU A 175 -13.60 -38.82 -5.15
N SER A 176 -14.23 -39.05 -3.99
CA SER A 176 -15.59 -39.60 -3.89
C SER A 176 -16.35 -38.90 -2.75
N SER A 177 -17.66 -38.71 -2.98
CA SER A 177 -18.65 -38.20 -2.00
C SER A 177 -18.24 -36.99 -1.16
N GLU A 178 -18.29 -35.78 -1.75
CA GLU A 178 -18.67 -34.61 -0.95
C GLU A 178 -20.17 -34.71 -0.58
N SER A 179 -20.50 -34.41 0.67
CA SER A 179 -21.87 -34.40 1.18
C SER A 179 -22.64 -33.20 0.63
N ARG A 180 -23.51 -33.45 -0.35
CA ARG A 180 -24.50 -32.47 -0.82
C ARG A 180 -25.41 -32.08 0.35
N HIS A 181 -25.34 -30.83 0.81
CA HIS A 181 -26.52 -30.21 1.41
C HIS A 181 -27.50 -29.90 0.28
N PRO A 182 -28.73 -30.47 0.27
CA PRO A 182 -29.71 -30.18 -0.76
C PRO A 182 -30.21 -28.74 -0.65
N TRP A 183 -30.64 -28.18 -1.79
CA TRP A 183 -31.64 -27.12 -1.77
C TRP A 183 -32.94 -27.73 -1.23
N THR A 184 -33.34 -27.38 0.00
CA THR A 184 -34.64 -27.76 0.54
C THR A 184 -35.71 -26.85 -0.06
N GLU A 185 -36.52 -27.41 -0.97
CA GLU A 185 -37.76 -26.80 -1.47
C GLU A 185 -38.82 -26.74 -0.35
N ASP A 186 -38.65 -25.86 0.63
CA ASP A 186 -39.67 -25.63 1.66
C ASP A 186 -39.76 -24.15 2.11
N SER A 187 -39.92 -23.27 1.12
CA SER A 187 -40.54 -21.95 1.31
C SER A 187 -41.89 -21.90 0.59
N LYS A 188 -42.85 -22.71 1.09
CA LYS A 188 -44.25 -22.62 0.64
C LYS A 188 -44.72 -21.17 0.69
N VAL A 189 -45.35 -20.73 -0.40
CA VAL A 189 -45.86 -19.38 -0.57
C VAL A 189 -46.96 -19.10 0.46
N ALA A 190 -46.58 -18.52 1.59
CA ALA A 190 -47.47 -17.62 2.31
C ALA A 190 -47.71 -16.40 1.40
N GLY A 191 -48.97 -16.14 1.07
CA GLY A 191 -49.37 -15.14 0.07
C GLY A 191 -49.20 -13.69 0.54
N GLY A 192 -47.98 -13.28 0.87
CA GLY A 192 -47.60 -11.87 0.83
C GLY A 192 -47.77 -11.38 -0.61
N LYS A 193 -48.57 -10.33 -0.81
CA LYS A 193 -48.67 -9.68 -2.11
C LYS A 193 -47.27 -9.19 -2.53
N SER A 194 -47.00 -9.20 -3.82
CA SER A 194 -46.05 -8.24 -4.37
C SER A 194 -46.50 -6.83 -4.00
N ASP A 195 -45.60 -5.98 -3.49
CA ASP A 195 -45.80 -4.53 -3.48
C ASP A 195 -45.68 -4.02 -4.92
N SER A 196 -46.73 -4.30 -5.69
CA SER A 196 -46.83 -4.01 -7.11
C SER A 196 -47.24 -2.55 -7.32
N LEU A 197 -46.26 -1.73 -7.68
CA LEU A 197 -46.42 -0.75 -8.77
C LEU A 197 -47.57 0.29 -8.63
N GLU A 198 -47.70 0.97 -7.49
CA GLU A 198 -48.54 2.19 -7.40
C GLU A 198 -47.79 3.49 -7.73
N ASN A 199 -46.46 3.48 -7.87
CA ASN A 199 -45.68 4.61 -8.39
C ASN A 199 -44.59 4.13 -9.37
N GLY A 200 -44.59 4.71 -10.57
CA GLY A 200 -43.73 4.30 -11.71
C GLY A 200 -42.28 4.79 -11.61
N ASN A 201 -41.59 4.33 -10.57
CA ASN A 201 -40.26 4.72 -10.08
C ASN A 201 -39.15 3.72 -10.51
N LEU A 202 -37.90 3.92 -10.08
CA LEU A 202 -36.75 3.01 -10.33
C LEU A 202 -36.27 2.36 -9.02
N PRO A 203 -36.96 1.32 -8.50
CA PRO A 203 -36.97 1.03 -7.07
C PRO A 203 -35.63 0.69 -6.39
N PRO A 204 -34.75 -0.17 -6.97
CA PRO A 204 -33.61 -0.69 -6.20
C PRO A 204 -32.43 0.29 -6.07
N LEU A 205 -32.32 1.34 -6.90
CA LEU A 205 -31.19 2.28 -6.83
C LEU A 205 -31.18 3.05 -5.50
N ARG A 206 -32.35 3.53 -5.03
CA ARG A 206 -32.44 4.25 -3.76
C ARG A 206 -32.06 3.36 -2.57
N GLN A 207 -32.45 2.09 -2.58
CA GLN A 207 -32.03 1.12 -1.57
C GLN A 207 -30.51 0.90 -1.63
N TYR A 208 -29.98 0.59 -2.81
CA TYR A 208 -28.56 0.38 -3.07
C TYR A 208 -27.68 1.56 -2.60
N LEU A 209 -28.07 2.81 -2.91
CA LEU A 209 -27.30 3.98 -2.49
C LEU A 209 -27.30 4.25 -0.99
N ASN A 210 -28.26 3.71 -0.23
CA ASN A 210 -28.27 3.78 1.23
C ASN A 210 -27.61 2.57 1.91
N THR A 211 -27.41 1.45 1.21
CA THR A 211 -26.65 0.30 1.73
C THR A 211 -25.16 0.69 1.94
N PRO A 212 -24.59 0.44 3.14
CA PRO A 212 -23.15 0.64 3.38
C PRO A 212 -22.29 -0.21 2.45
N GLY A 213 -21.25 0.39 1.85
CA GLY A 213 -20.36 -0.29 0.91
C GLY A 213 -20.88 -0.41 -0.53
N CYS A 214 -22.09 0.07 -0.86
CA CYS A 214 -22.63 0.07 -2.22
C CYS A 214 -22.38 1.41 -2.94
N HIS A 215 -21.69 1.40 -4.06
CA HIS A 215 -21.24 2.60 -4.78
C HIS A 215 -21.57 2.54 -6.28
N VAL A 216 -21.77 3.70 -6.91
CA VAL A 216 -21.99 3.80 -8.37
C VAL A 216 -21.01 4.80 -8.98
N PHE A 217 -20.48 4.50 -10.16
CA PHE A 217 -19.56 5.36 -10.90
C PHE A 217 -20.01 5.42 -12.36
N PHE A 218 -20.15 6.61 -12.91
CA PHE A 218 -20.71 6.86 -14.23
C PHE A 218 -19.84 7.87 -14.99
N GLY A 219 -19.52 7.57 -16.25
CA GLY A 219 -18.59 8.38 -17.03
C GLY A 219 -17.13 8.22 -16.61
N GLU A 220 -16.22 8.63 -17.49
CA GLU A 220 -14.78 8.62 -17.24
C GLU A 220 -14.40 9.59 -16.10
N GLU A 221 -15.17 10.67 -15.93
CA GLU A 221 -14.92 11.71 -14.92
C GLU A 221 -15.02 11.21 -13.47
N THR A 222 -15.69 10.08 -13.23
CA THR A 222 -15.81 9.49 -11.89
C THR A 222 -14.78 8.39 -11.60
N LEU A 223 -13.96 8.00 -12.58
CA LEU A 223 -13.00 6.91 -12.41
C LEU A 223 -11.90 7.24 -11.39
N ILE A 224 -11.39 8.48 -11.36
CA ILE A 224 -10.42 8.90 -10.33
C ILE A 224 -10.99 8.79 -8.91
N SER A 225 -12.31 8.98 -8.74
CA SER A 225 -12.99 8.77 -7.45
C SER A 225 -13.17 7.28 -7.10
N LEU A 226 -13.29 6.40 -8.10
CA LEU A 226 -13.26 4.94 -7.92
C LEU A 226 -11.86 4.48 -7.49
N GLU A 227 -10.80 5.05 -8.07
CA GLU A 227 -9.42 4.73 -7.72
C GLU A 227 -9.07 5.14 -6.29
N HIS A 228 -9.26 6.42 -5.93
CA HIS A 228 -9.05 6.90 -4.55
C HIS A 228 -9.89 6.11 -3.53
N TYR A 229 -11.07 5.62 -3.93
CA TYR A 229 -11.89 4.77 -3.07
C TYR A 229 -11.23 3.40 -2.82
N LEU A 230 -10.73 2.73 -3.87
CA LEU A 230 -10.03 1.45 -3.76
C LEU A 230 -8.68 1.57 -3.03
N GLU A 231 -8.01 2.71 -3.13
CA GLU A 231 -6.78 2.99 -2.39
C GLU A 231 -7.05 3.30 -0.91
N GLY A 232 -8.14 4.01 -0.61
CA GLY A 232 -8.61 4.24 0.76
C GLY A 232 -9.17 2.99 1.48
N LEU A 233 -9.57 1.94 0.75
CA LEU A 233 -10.07 0.69 1.36
C LEU A 233 -8.98 0.00 2.21
N PRO A 234 -9.26 -0.49 3.43
CA PRO A 234 -8.31 -1.28 4.23
C PRO A 234 -8.01 -2.64 3.58
N ALA A 235 -6.79 -2.82 3.07
CA ALA A 235 -6.39 -4.01 2.30
C ALA A 235 -6.56 -5.32 3.09
N GLU A 236 -6.42 -5.26 4.42
CA GLU A 236 -6.69 -6.36 5.36
C GLU A 236 -8.01 -7.08 5.09
N ASN A 237 -9.07 -6.36 4.70
CA ASN A 237 -10.41 -6.92 4.58
C ASN A 237 -10.66 -7.66 3.24
N PHE A 238 -9.80 -7.50 2.24
CA PHE A 238 -10.07 -7.94 0.86
C PHE A 238 -9.08 -8.99 0.36
N GLN A 239 -9.54 -9.86 -0.55
CA GLN A 239 -8.78 -10.96 -1.17
C GLN A 239 -8.96 -11.05 -2.69
N GLY A 240 -9.94 -10.35 -3.28
CA GLY A 240 -10.20 -10.39 -4.72
C GLY A 240 -11.37 -9.52 -5.15
N ILE A 241 -11.53 -9.37 -6.46
CA ILE A 241 -12.68 -8.71 -7.09
C ILE A 241 -13.44 -9.74 -7.92
N ARG A 242 -14.77 -9.73 -7.86
CA ARG A 242 -15.66 -10.50 -8.74
C ARG A 242 -16.40 -9.55 -9.66
N PHE A 243 -16.14 -9.67 -10.97
CA PHE A 243 -16.80 -8.86 -12.00
C PHE A 243 -17.99 -9.61 -12.61
N LEU A 244 -19.17 -8.98 -12.53
CA LEU A 244 -20.37 -9.32 -13.30
C LEU A 244 -20.48 -8.35 -14.49
N ARG A 245 -21.04 -8.80 -15.62
CA ARG A 245 -21.09 -7.99 -16.86
C ARG A 245 -22.50 -7.95 -17.45
N HIS A 246 -23.06 -6.75 -17.53
CA HIS A 246 -24.30 -6.49 -18.26
C HIS A 246 -23.98 -6.26 -19.75
N ARG A 247 -24.09 -7.33 -20.54
CA ARG A 247 -23.68 -7.38 -21.96
C ARG A 247 -24.16 -6.19 -22.79
N ALA A 248 -25.46 -5.86 -22.75
CA ALA A 248 -26.05 -4.74 -23.49
C ALA A 248 -25.50 -3.34 -23.13
N SER A 249 -24.68 -3.22 -22.08
CA SER A 249 -23.93 -1.99 -21.74
C SER A 249 -22.42 -2.16 -21.94
N VAL A 250 -21.85 -3.35 -21.69
CA VAL A 250 -20.42 -3.64 -21.93
C VAL A 250 -20.09 -3.63 -23.42
N ASP A 251 -20.92 -4.28 -24.23
CA ASP A 251 -20.68 -4.46 -25.67
C ASP A 251 -20.86 -3.13 -26.46
N LYS A 252 -21.33 -2.05 -25.82
CA LYS A 252 -21.35 -0.68 -26.39
C LYS A 252 -20.02 0.06 -26.31
N ALA A 253 -19.19 -0.23 -25.32
CA ALA A 253 -17.93 0.48 -25.06
C ALA A 253 -16.88 -0.44 -24.43
N PRO A 254 -16.50 -1.55 -25.10
CA PRO A 254 -15.69 -2.61 -24.50
C PRO A 254 -14.37 -2.11 -23.89
N ALA A 255 -13.68 -1.18 -24.57
CA ALA A 255 -12.42 -0.60 -24.11
C ALA A 255 -12.52 0.11 -22.74
N PHE A 256 -13.63 0.81 -22.46
CA PHE A 256 -13.86 1.45 -21.16
C PHE A 256 -13.94 0.40 -20.04
N TYR A 257 -14.69 -0.68 -20.26
CA TYR A 257 -14.88 -1.72 -19.24
C TYR A 257 -13.64 -2.60 -19.06
N GLU A 258 -12.87 -2.83 -20.13
CA GLU A 258 -11.58 -3.51 -20.08
C GLU A 258 -10.52 -2.67 -19.35
N TYR A 259 -10.47 -1.36 -19.59
CA TYR A 259 -9.66 -0.41 -18.81
C TYR A 259 -10.03 -0.45 -17.33
N VAL A 260 -11.32 -0.28 -16.99
CA VAL A 260 -11.80 -0.30 -15.60
C VAL A 260 -11.45 -1.63 -14.91
N GLU A 261 -11.71 -2.77 -15.55
CA GLU A 261 -11.40 -4.08 -14.97
C GLU A 261 -9.88 -4.26 -14.76
N THR A 262 -9.05 -3.84 -15.71
CA THR A 262 -7.59 -3.91 -15.63
C THR A 262 -7.05 -3.02 -14.51
N ARG A 263 -7.51 -1.76 -14.45
CA ARG A 263 -7.08 -0.77 -13.46
C ARG A 263 -7.50 -1.17 -12.03
N MET A 264 -8.74 -1.60 -11.83
CA MET A 264 -9.22 -2.12 -10.54
C MET A 264 -8.43 -3.36 -10.08
N ARG A 265 -8.07 -4.27 -11.00
CA ARG A 265 -7.23 -5.44 -10.70
C ARG A 265 -5.82 -5.02 -10.30
N GLY A 266 -5.19 -4.10 -11.04
CA GLY A 266 -3.86 -3.57 -10.76
C GLY A 266 -3.77 -2.91 -9.38
N ILE A 267 -4.75 -2.07 -9.03
CA ILE A 267 -4.82 -1.44 -7.70
C ILE A 267 -4.91 -2.52 -6.59
N LEU A 268 -5.80 -3.51 -6.71
CA LEU A 268 -5.88 -4.55 -5.67
C LEU A 268 -4.61 -5.42 -5.61
N GLN A 269 -3.96 -5.71 -6.73
CA GLN A 269 -2.69 -6.45 -6.77
C GLN A 269 -1.56 -5.68 -6.08
N SER A 270 -1.42 -4.37 -6.35
CA SER A 270 -0.51 -3.48 -5.64
C SER A 270 -0.78 -3.49 -4.14
N ARG A 271 -2.01 -3.18 -3.72
CA ARG A 271 -2.40 -3.12 -2.30
C ARG A 271 -2.21 -4.45 -1.57
N MET A 272 -2.34 -5.59 -2.26
CA MET A 272 -2.04 -6.91 -1.69
C MET A 272 -0.53 -7.16 -1.57
N SER A 273 0.27 -6.74 -2.55
CA SER A 273 1.74 -6.81 -2.51
C SER A 273 2.28 -5.98 -1.33
N ASP A 274 1.78 -4.76 -1.16
CA ASP A 274 2.08 -3.88 -0.03
C ASP A 274 1.74 -4.57 1.29
N LEU A 275 0.52 -5.11 1.42
CA LEU A 275 0.05 -5.76 2.64
C LEU A 275 0.88 -7.01 3.01
N LEU A 276 1.25 -7.84 2.03
CA LEU A 276 2.11 -9.01 2.27
C LEU A 276 3.52 -8.60 2.70
N THR A 277 4.05 -7.53 2.11
CA THR A 277 5.35 -6.93 2.48
C THR A 277 5.31 -6.40 3.91
N ARG A 278 4.27 -5.65 4.27
CA ARG A 278 4.00 -5.19 5.64
C ARG A 278 3.92 -6.38 6.61
N PHE A 279 3.13 -7.41 6.30
CA PHE A 279 3.02 -8.58 7.17
C PHE A 279 4.32 -9.39 7.34
N GLU A 280 5.31 -9.27 6.47
CA GLU A 280 6.62 -9.90 6.67
C GLU A 280 7.59 -8.99 7.45
N PHE A 281 7.53 -7.68 7.26
CA PHE A 281 8.54 -6.75 7.76
C PHE A 281 8.09 -5.75 8.83
N GLU A 282 6.80 -5.51 9.10
CA GLU A 282 6.33 -4.61 10.16
C GLU A 282 6.97 -4.92 11.55
N PRO A 283 7.11 -6.19 12.01
CA PRO A 283 7.81 -6.51 13.25
C PRO A 283 9.32 -6.23 13.21
N LEU A 284 9.93 -6.28 12.03
CA LEU A 284 11.36 -5.99 11.82
C LEU A 284 11.60 -4.48 11.79
N TRP A 285 10.75 -3.72 11.09
CA TRP A 285 10.73 -2.26 11.03
C TRP A 285 10.56 -1.65 12.42
N LEU A 286 9.48 -1.98 13.12
CA LEU A 286 9.23 -1.52 14.49
C LEU A 286 10.44 -1.75 15.42
N ARG A 287 11.01 -2.96 15.37
CA ARG A 287 12.18 -3.33 16.18
C ARG A 287 13.41 -2.50 15.81
N ASN A 288 13.71 -2.35 14.53
CA ASN A 288 14.88 -1.62 14.08
C ASN A 288 14.73 -0.11 14.38
N THR A 289 13.57 0.49 14.12
CA THR A 289 13.25 1.89 14.43
C THR A 289 13.43 2.19 15.92
N LEU A 290 12.86 1.36 16.81
CA LEU A 290 13.03 1.55 18.25
C LEU A 290 14.49 1.38 18.71
N LEU A 291 15.27 0.49 18.07
CA LEU A 291 16.69 0.29 18.35
C LEU A 291 17.62 1.34 17.73
N ASN A 292 17.15 2.08 16.72
CA ASN A 292 17.86 3.16 16.05
C ASN A 292 17.44 4.55 16.58
N SER A 293 16.43 4.64 17.46
CA SER A 293 15.99 5.89 18.10
C SER A 293 17.11 6.66 18.80
N HIS A 294 18.13 5.95 19.30
CA HIS A 294 19.37 6.52 19.86
C HIS A 294 20.19 7.36 18.85
N PHE A 295 20.05 7.09 17.55
CA PHE A 295 20.71 7.85 16.47
C PHE A 295 19.82 8.95 15.89
N ALA A 296 18.50 8.92 16.14
CA ALA A 296 17.60 9.99 15.78
C ALA A 296 17.85 11.22 16.67
N LYS A 297 17.75 12.41 16.08
CA LYS A 297 18.09 13.69 16.72
C LYS A 297 17.01 14.74 16.36
N PRO A 298 16.94 15.88 17.08
CA PRO A 298 16.01 16.96 16.74
C PRO A 298 16.22 17.52 15.32
N GLU A 299 15.20 18.19 14.79
CA GLU A 299 15.18 18.78 13.43
C GLU A 299 16.33 19.75 13.13
N SER A 300 16.90 20.39 14.15
CA SER A 300 18.02 21.33 14.05
C SER A 300 19.39 20.66 13.95
N HIS A 301 19.45 19.33 13.98
CA HIS A 301 20.70 18.56 13.93
C HIS A 301 20.91 17.90 12.56
N PRO A 302 22.08 18.04 11.91
CA PRO A 302 22.42 17.41 10.62
C PRO A 302 22.10 15.91 10.46
N SER A 303 22.00 15.14 11.55
CA SER A 303 21.55 13.73 11.48
C SER A 303 20.04 13.51 11.35
N ASN A 304 19.22 14.55 11.37
CA ASN A 304 17.80 14.48 11.02
C ASN A 304 17.61 15.04 9.61
N LEU A 305 16.92 14.31 8.74
CA LEU A 305 16.66 14.75 7.36
C LEU A 305 15.99 16.13 7.29
N LEU A 306 15.17 16.53 8.27
CA LEU A 306 14.53 17.86 8.32
C LEU A 306 15.53 19.03 8.18
N PHE A 307 16.74 18.90 8.73
CA PHE A 307 17.81 19.89 8.65
C PHE A 307 18.21 20.24 7.21
N TRP A 308 18.06 19.27 6.28
CA TRP A 308 18.47 19.38 4.89
C TRP A 308 17.32 19.76 3.92
N SER A 309 16.14 20.10 4.45
CA SER A 309 14.97 20.46 3.66
C SER A 309 15.26 21.64 2.72
N ASN A 310 15.00 21.43 1.43
CA ASN A 310 15.20 22.42 0.36
C ASN A 310 16.60 23.08 0.35
N ARG A 311 17.67 22.30 0.61
CA ARG A 311 19.04 22.82 0.72
C ARG A 311 19.65 23.28 -0.61
N TRP A 312 19.36 22.62 -1.73
CA TRP A 312 20.00 22.88 -3.04
C TRP A 312 19.00 23.15 -4.19
N PRO A 313 18.11 24.15 -4.06
CA PRO A 313 17.16 24.52 -5.11
C PRO A 313 17.84 24.96 -6.40
N GLY A 314 17.25 24.57 -7.54
CA GLY A 314 17.73 24.97 -8.87
C GLY A 314 19.10 24.39 -9.28
N LYS A 315 19.61 23.39 -8.57
CA LYS A 315 20.83 22.65 -8.94
C LYS A 315 20.50 21.26 -9.49
N PRO A 316 21.41 20.63 -10.26
CA PRO A 316 21.17 19.31 -10.83
C PRO A 316 21.66 18.19 -9.89
N ALA A 317 20.84 17.14 -9.75
CA ALA A 317 21.22 15.90 -9.09
C ALA A 317 21.26 14.73 -10.07
N LEU A 318 22.05 13.70 -9.74
CA LEU A 318 22.13 12.43 -10.44
C LEU A 318 21.80 11.30 -9.45
N LEU A 319 20.63 10.67 -9.63
CA LEU A 319 20.26 9.43 -8.96
C LEU A 319 20.87 8.24 -9.70
N VAL A 320 21.67 7.46 -9.00
CA VAL A 320 22.29 6.24 -9.54
C VAL A 320 21.64 5.00 -8.94
N SER A 321 20.97 4.24 -9.79
CA SER A 321 20.30 2.98 -9.48
C SER A 321 21.10 1.78 -9.98
N ALA A 322 20.84 0.60 -9.41
CA ALA A 322 21.66 -0.60 -9.63
C ALA A 322 21.24 -1.44 -10.87
N GLY A 323 20.45 -0.89 -11.79
CA GLY A 323 20.02 -1.59 -13.00
C GLY A 323 21.18 -1.87 -13.97
N PRO A 324 21.10 -2.93 -14.79
CA PRO A 324 22.23 -3.38 -15.62
C PRO A 324 22.84 -2.30 -16.54
N SER A 325 22.03 -1.37 -17.08
CA SER A 325 22.47 -0.26 -17.93
C SER A 325 23.44 0.72 -17.25
N LEU A 326 23.55 0.72 -15.90
CA LEU A 326 24.57 1.47 -15.18
C LEU A 326 25.97 1.16 -15.73
N THR A 327 26.22 -0.11 -16.05
CA THR A 327 27.51 -0.60 -16.56
C THR A 327 27.96 0.16 -17.82
N GLU A 328 27.03 0.50 -18.72
CA GLU A 328 27.29 1.28 -19.94
C GLU A 328 27.49 2.78 -19.64
N THR A 329 26.97 3.26 -18.51
CA THR A 329 26.86 4.68 -18.16
C THR A 329 28.01 5.14 -17.25
N LEU A 330 28.65 4.23 -16.50
CA LEU A 330 29.78 4.51 -15.59
C LEU A 330 30.90 5.38 -16.20
N PRO A 331 31.37 5.19 -17.46
CA PRO A 331 32.42 6.04 -18.03
C PRO A 331 32.01 7.52 -18.12
N TRP A 332 30.78 7.77 -18.60
CA TRP A 332 30.24 9.13 -18.72
C TRP A 332 30.03 9.80 -17.36
N ILE A 333 29.56 9.04 -16.35
CA ILE A 333 29.43 9.56 -14.99
C ILE A 333 30.81 9.98 -14.46
N LYS A 334 31.84 9.16 -14.68
CA LYS A 334 33.22 9.47 -14.25
C LYS A 334 33.77 10.76 -14.85
N GLU A 335 33.46 11.03 -16.12
CA GLU A 335 33.84 12.25 -16.85
C GLU A 335 33.02 13.49 -16.44
N ASN A 336 31.85 13.32 -15.81
CA ASN A 336 30.92 14.41 -15.49
C ASN A 336 30.56 14.53 -14.01
N GLN A 337 31.20 13.76 -13.11
CA GLN A 337 30.80 13.66 -11.70
C GLN A 337 30.88 14.98 -10.92
N ASP A 338 31.77 15.89 -11.34
CA ASP A 338 31.89 17.22 -10.77
C ASP A 338 30.68 18.13 -11.08
N ARG A 339 29.75 17.70 -11.94
CA ARG A 339 28.62 18.53 -12.40
C ARG A 339 27.32 18.30 -11.62
N PHE A 340 27.26 17.28 -10.77
CA PHE A 340 26.03 16.84 -10.10
C PHE A 340 26.20 16.67 -8.60
N PHE A 341 25.11 16.80 -7.85
CA PHE A 341 24.98 16.07 -6.58
C PHE A 341 24.65 14.61 -6.91
N ILE A 342 25.55 13.67 -6.60
CA ILE A 342 25.36 12.26 -6.92
C ILE A 342 24.84 11.52 -5.68
N LEU A 343 23.64 10.97 -5.77
CA LEU A 343 23.06 10.07 -4.78
C LEU A 343 23.03 8.64 -5.35
N ALA A 344 23.72 7.71 -4.70
CA ALA A 344 23.62 6.30 -5.03
C ALA A 344 22.47 5.62 -4.27
N CYS A 345 21.76 4.70 -4.90
CA CYS A 345 21.12 3.62 -4.14
C CYS A 345 22.22 2.74 -3.51
N ASP A 346 22.03 2.22 -2.30
CA ASP A 346 22.97 1.34 -1.61
C ASP A 346 23.65 0.28 -2.53
N THR A 347 22.85 -0.42 -3.32
CA THR A 347 23.28 -1.50 -4.21
C THR A 347 24.17 -0.99 -5.36
N ALA A 348 24.01 0.27 -5.77
CA ALA A 348 24.79 0.92 -6.83
C ALA A 348 26.12 1.54 -6.35
N LEU A 349 26.35 1.62 -5.02
CA LEU A 349 27.56 2.22 -4.46
C LEU A 349 28.84 1.51 -4.93
N LYS A 350 28.91 0.17 -4.83
CA LYS A 350 30.11 -0.59 -5.25
C LYS A 350 30.48 -0.39 -6.73
N PRO A 351 29.56 -0.51 -7.71
CA PRO A 351 29.84 -0.15 -9.10
C PRO A 351 30.48 1.23 -9.29
N LEU A 352 29.99 2.26 -8.59
CA LEU A 352 30.54 3.62 -8.64
C LEU A 352 31.95 3.70 -8.05
N LEU A 353 32.14 3.19 -6.82
CA LEU A 353 33.43 3.25 -6.12
C LEU A 353 34.51 2.50 -6.91
N ARG A 354 34.19 1.35 -7.50
CA ARG A 354 35.10 0.53 -8.32
C ARG A 354 35.39 1.14 -9.70
N ALA A 355 34.50 1.96 -10.26
CA ALA A 355 34.80 2.78 -11.44
C ALA A 355 35.71 3.98 -11.12
N GLY A 356 35.89 4.34 -9.84
CA GLY A 356 36.58 5.56 -9.43
C GLY A 356 35.68 6.80 -9.49
N ILE A 357 34.40 6.63 -9.16
CA ILE A 357 33.44 7.72 -8.92
C ILE A 357 33.23 7.83 -7.40
N ARG A 358 33.09 9.05 -6.88
CA ARG A 358 32.72 9.29 -5.48
C ARG A 358 31.35 9.98 -5.39
N PRO A 359 30.27 9.24 -5.03
CA PRO A 359 28.98 9.87 -4.78
C PRO A 359 29.01 10.75 -3.52
N HIS A 360 28.10 11.72 -3.42
CA HIS A 360 27.97 12.62 -2.26
C HIS A 360 27.30 11.92 -1.09
N GLY A 361 26.34 11.05 -1.41
CA GLY A 361 25.77 10.13 -0.44
C GLY A 361 25.25 8.84 -1.07
N ALA A 362 24.88 7.90 -0.21
CA ALA A 362 24.11 6.71 -0.58
C ALA A 362 22.83 6.63 0.27
N HIS A 363 21.72 6.21 -0.35
CA HIS A 363 20.43 6.01 0.32
C HIS A 363 20.23 4.55 0.70
N ILE A 364 19.73 4.32 1.92
CA ILE A 364 19.47 3.01 2.52
C ILE A 364 18.00 2.96 2.96
N LEU A 365 17.25 2.01 2.38
CA LEU A 365 15.87 1.73 2.77
C LEU A 365 15.72 0.38 3.50
N ASP A 366 16.56 -0.61 3.18
CA ASP A 366 16.31 -1.98 3.61
C ASP A 366 16.63 -2.26 5.09
N ALA A 367 15.66 -2.89 5.75
CA ALA A 367 15.73 -3.29 7.16
C ALA A 367 16.49 -4.61 7.42
N GLN A 368 16.97 -5.26 6.35
CA GLN A 368 17.59 -6.58 6.41
C GLN A 368 19.09 -6.49 6.75
N LYS A 369 19.65 -7.54 7.37
CA LYS A 369 21.09 -7.57 7.70
C LYS A 369 21.97 -7.58 6.44
N GLN A 370 21.44 -8.11 5.34
CA GLN A 370 22.05 -8.23 4.02
C GLN A 370 22.52 -6.87 3.48
N THR A 371 21.85 -5.77 3.86
CA THR A 371 22.17 -4.40 3.42
C THR A 371 23.58 -3.96 3.82
N LEU A 372 24.17 -4.52 4.90
CA LEU A 372 25.59 -4.32 5.25
C LEU A 372 26.54 -4.65 4.10
N LEU A 373 26.18 -5.63 3.27
CA LEU A 373 27.07 -6.23 2.26
C LEU A 373 27.35 -5.29 1.08
N HIS A 374 26.50 -4.27 0.88
CA HIS A 374 26.76 -3.19 -0.09
C HIS A 374 27.90 -2.25 0.36
N PHE A 375 28.22 -2.23 1.67
CA PHE A 375 29.21 -1.31 2.27
C PHE A 375 30.46 -2.03 2.80
N LEU A 376 30.46 -3.36 2.91
CA LEU A 376 31.63 -4.10 3.42
C LEU A 376 32.84 -3.97 2.48
N ASN A 377 33.99 -3.65 3.08
CA ASN A 377 35.30 -3.47 2.46
C ASN A 377 35.38 -2.30 1.45
N GLU A 378 34.51 -1.30 1.62
CA GLU A 378 34.56 -0.02 0.92
C GLU A 378 35.04 1.09 1.86
N ASP A 379 35.65 2.13 1.28
CA ASP A 379 35.94 3.38 1.97
C ASP A 379 34.70 4.29 1.91
N LEU A 380 34.29 4.78 3.07
CA LEU A 380 33.09 5.62 3.27
C LEU A 380 33.46 6.98 3.88
N SER A 381 34.75 7.29 4.05
CA SER A 381 35.24 8.41 4.86
C SER A 381 34.91 9.80 4.30
N ASP A 382 34.49 9.89 3.04
CA ASP A 382 33.98 11.11 2.40
C ASP A 382 32.47 11.07 2.08
N LEU A 383 31.76 9.99 2.45
CA LEU A 383 30.38 9.69 2.05
C LEU A 383 29.37 9.98 3.18
N ILE A 384 28.22 10.55 2.82
CA ILE A 384 27.06 10.65 3.73
C ILE A 384 26.10 9.47 3.50
N LEU A 385 25.71 8.77 4.56
CA LEU A 385 24.67 7.74 4.48
C LEU A 385 23.33 8.32 4.91
N PHE A 386 22.43 8.43 3.93
CA PHE A 386 21.02 8.71 4.16
C PHE A 386 20.30 7.39 4.42
N ALA A 387 19.54 7.28 5.51
CA ALA A 387 18.92 6.02 5.89
C ALA A 387 17.54 6.21 6.49
N ASP A 388 16.61 5.31 6.15
CA ASP A 388 15.41 5.11 6.96
C ASP A 388 15.79 4.46 8.30
N LEU A 389 15.19 4.89 9.40
CA LEU A 389 15.40 4.34 10.74
C LEU A 389 14.95 2.87 10.88
N VAL A 390 14.23 2.29 9.90
CA VAL A 390 14.06 0.83 9.82
C VAL A 390 15.32 0.07 9.43
N CYS A 391 16.39 0.74 8.96
CA CYS A 391 17.62 0.08 8.50
C CYS A 391 18.24 -0.83 9.60
N HIS A 392 18.93 -1.90 9.20
CA HIS A 392 19.41 -2.88 10.17
C HIS A 392 20.43 -2.27 11.17
N PRO A 393 20.18 -2.27 12.51
CA PRO A 393 20.94 -1.46 13.49
C PRO A 393 22.46 -1.70 13.60
N SER A 394 22.99 -2.75 13.00
CA SER A 394 24.45 -2.93 12.81
C SER A 394 25.07 -1.93 11.82
N LEU A 395 24.28 -1.30 10.94
CA LEU A 395 24.75 -0.31 9.98
C LEU A 395 25.34 0.93 10.70
N PRO A 396 24.56 1.73 11.47
CA PRO A 396 25.09 2.88 12.19
C PRO A 396 26.05 2.52 13.35
N ARG A 397 25.99 1.29 13.86
CA ARG A 397 26.89 0.82 14.94
C ARG A 397 28.28 0.39 14.46
N HIS A 398 28.48 0.10 13.17
CA HIS A 398 29.73 -0.52 12.70
C HIS A 398 30.33 0.11 11.43
N LEU A 399 29.52 0.72 10.55
CA LEU A 399 30.06 1.52 9.45
C LEU A 399 30.48 2.90 9.96
N LYS A 400 31.53 3.47 9.36
CA LYS A 400 32.07 4.80 9.68
C LYS A 400 32.05 5.70 8.43
N PRO A 401 30.86 6.14 7.99
CA PRO A 401 30.76 7.19 6.97
C PRO A 401 31.21 8.55 7.53
N ALA A 402 31.32 9.56 6.67
CA ALA A 402 31.54 10.94 7.10
C ALA A 402 30.37 11.49 7.94
N GLY A 403 29.15 10.99 7.69
CA GLY A 403 27.96 11.35 8.44
C GLY A 403 26.78 10.42 8.18
N TRP A 404 25.84 10.41 9.12
CA TRP A 404 24.56 9.71 9.04
C TRP A 404 23.42 10.72 9.06
N VAL A 405 22.49 10.61 8.11
CA VAL A 405 21.25 11.40 8.05
C VAL A 405 20.07 10.43 8.10
N PHE A 406 19.21 10.57 9.10
CA PHE A 406 18.10 9.67 9.35
C PHE A 406 16.75 10.24 8.92
N SER A 407 15.90 9.35 8.45
CA SER A 407 14.55 9.61 7.98
C SER A 407 13.60 8.50 8.43
N SER A 408 12.31 8.69 8.18
CA SER A 408 11.27 7.67 8.27
C SER A 408 10.49 7.62 6.96
N THR A 409 9.87 6.48 6.66
CA THR A 409 8.94 6.36 5.53
C THR A 409 7.49 6.53 5.95
N ALA A 410 6.72 7.17 5.08
CA ALA A 410 5.26 7.18 5.11
C ALA A 410 4.73 7.07 3.67
N ARG A 411 3.56 6.45 3.49
CA ARG A 411 2.84 6.49 2.22
C ARG A 411 1.67 7.46 2.32
N LEU A 412 1.54 8.37 1.36
CA LEU A 412 0.31 9.14 1.19
C LEU A 412 -0.81 8.26 0.62
N ILE A 413 -2.00 8.38 1.21
CA ILE A 413 -3.26 7.80 0.72
C ILE A 413 -4.21 8.95 0.41
N TYR A 414 -4.65 9.06 -0.84
CA TYR A 414 -5.66 10.02 -1.26
C TYR A 414 -7.06 9.45 -1.00
N ARG A 415 -7.90 10.19 -0.28
CA ARG A 415 -9.26 9.79 0.09
C ARG A 415 -10.27 10.36 -0.93
N PRO A 416 -11.43 9.71 -1.15
CA PRO A 416 -12.47 10.22 -2.08
C PRO A 416 -13.12 11.56 -1.72
N ASP A 417 -12.85 12.11 -0.54
CA ASP A 417 -13.27 13.44 -0.11
C ASP A 417 -12.22 14.53 -0.38
N GLY A 418 -11.08 14.17 -0.97
CA GLY A 418 -9.96 15.08 -1.24
C GLY A 418 -8.99 15.26 -0.07
N SER A 419 -9.18 14.56 1.05
CA SER A 419 -8.19 14.52 2.14
C SER A 419 -7.05 13.55 1.84
N THR A 420 -5.87 13.81 2.40
CA THR A 420 -4.69 12.95 2.29
C THR A 420 -4.28 12.44 3.66
N GLU A 421 -3.96 11.15 3.76
CA GLU A 421 -3.58 10.46 5.00
C GLU A 421 -2.15 9.90 4.87
N GLU A 422 -1.29 10.14 5.87
CA GLU A 422 0.02 9.50 5.96
C GLU A 422 -0.08 8.12 6.66
N LEU A 423 0.01 7.06 5.87
CA LEU A 423 0.22 5.71 6.36
C LEU A 423 1.71 5.53 6.75
N LYS A 424 2.04 5.91 8.00
CA LYS A 424 3.38 5.81 8.58
C LYS A 424 3.92 4.36 8.62
N THR A 425 5.24 4.21 8.57
CA THR A 425 5.94 2.95 8.87
C THR A 425 5.95 2.68 10.38
N PRO A 426 5.63 1.47 10.88
CA PRO A 426 5.49 1.24 12.32
C PRO A 426 6.77 1.45 13.14
N GLY A 427 6.58 2.06 14.31
CA GLY A 427 7.61 2.55 15.22
C GLY A 427 7.88 4.05 15.08
N THR A 428 7.23 4.75 14.15
CA THR A 428 7.51 6.17 13.86
C THR A 428 6.85 7.10 14.87
N ASP A 429 5.62 6.81 15.34
CA ASP A 429 4.95 7.66 16.34
C ASP A 429 5.63 7.51 17.72
N LEU A 430 6.01 6.27 18.08
CA LEU A 430 6.81 6.00 19.28
C LEU A 430 8.17 6.72 19.21
N LEU A 431 8.84 6.66 18.07
CA LEU A 431 10.10 7.35 17.81
C LEU A 431 9.97 8.87 17.93
N GLU A 432 8.98 9.50 17.29
CA GLU A 432 8.78 10.95 17.34
C GLU A 432 8.42 11.41 18.77
N SER A 433 7.71 10.58 19.55
CA SER A 433 7.44 10.84 20.97
C SER A 433 8.68 10.77 21.89
N MET A 434 9.80 10.23 21.40
CA MET A 434 11.10 10.19 22.08
C MET A 434 12.08 11.27 21.57
N CYS A 435 12.21 11.39 20.24
CA CYS A 435 13.29 12.15 19.60
C CYS A 435 12.84 13.44 18.90
N GLY A 436 11.54 13.75 18.92
CA GLY A 436 10.93 14.81 18.12
C GLY A 436 10.71 14.40 16.65
N ALA A 437 10.07 15.28 15.88
CA ALA A 437 9.73 15.03 14.48
C ALA A 437 10.96 14.62 13.64
N GLN A 438 10.78 13.66 12.74
CA GLN A 438 11.83 13.18 11.84
C GLN A 438 11.44 13.43 10.39
N GLY A 439 12.42 13.59 9.49
CA GLY A 439 12.14 13.79 8.07
C GLY A 439 11.44 12.57 7.47
N ARG A 440 10.44 12.83 6.62
CA ARG A 440 9.54 11.82 6.06
C ARG A 440 9.74 11.72 4.55
N LEU A 441 9.87 10.49 4.04
CA LEU A 441 10.01 10.19 2.62
C LEU A 441 8.88 9.27 2.15
N GLN A 442 8.45 9.47 0.91
CA GLN A 442 7.66 8.48 0.18
C GLN A 442 8.51 7.26 -0.20
N SER A 443 7.85 6.13 -0.45
CA SER A 443 8.47 4.95 -1.05
C SER A 443 7.45 4.14 -1.82
N GLY A 444 7.81 3.76 -3.06
CA GLY A 444 7.12 2.79 -3.90
C GLY A 444 7.61 1.35 -3.69
N GLY A 445 8.23 1.05 -2.55
CA GLY A 445 8.76 -0.28 -2.23
C GLY A 445 10.18 -0.56 -2.75
N SER A 446 10.91 0.45 -3.22
CA SER A 446 12.28 0.32 -3.74
C SER A 446 13.18 1.47 -3.29
N VAL A 447 14.46 1.19 -3.03
CA VAL A 447 15.47 2.20 -2.65
C VAL A 447 15.46 3.37 -3.63
N ALA A 448 15.35 3.11 -4.94
CA ALA A 448 15.32 4.13 -5.98
C ALA A 448 14.13 5.10 -5.86
N THR A 449 12.95 4.59 -5.49
CA THR A 449 11.73 5.42 -5.33
C THR A 449 11.86 6.38 -4.14
N SER A 450 12.40 5.89 -3.02
CA SER A 450 12.66 6.72 -1.84
C SER A 450 13.86 7.66 -2.03
N ALA A 451 14.88 7.26 -2.80
CA ALA A 451 16.02 8.10 -3.15
C ALA A 451 15.64 9.25 -4.11
N PHE A 452 14.68 9.05 -5.01
CA PHE A 452 14.09 10.12 -5.81
C PHE A 452 13.37 11.15 -4.94
N ASP A 453 12.54 10.69 -4.00
CA ASP A 453 11.83 11.58 -3.07
C ASP A 453 12.79 12.31 -2.11
N LEU A 454 13.87 11.65 -1.69
CA LEU A 454 14.97 12.27 -0.94
C LEU A 454 15.62 13.42 -1.74
N LEU A 455 15.90 13.25 -3.03
CA LEU A 455 16.44 14.35 -3.84
C LEU A 455 15.44 15.52 -3.94
N ARG A 456 14.14 15.24 -4.07
CA ARG A 456 13.10 16.28 -4.03
C ARG A 456 13.06 17.00 -2.68
N PHE A 457 13.15 16.26 -1.58
CA PHE A 457 13.21 16.79 -0.21
C PHE A 457 14.40 17.73 -0.02
N LEU A 458 15.58 17.36 -0.56
CA LEU A 458 16.81 18.15 -0.55
C LEU A 458 16.76 19.40 -1.47
N GLY A 459 15.63 19.65 -2.15
CA GLY A 459 15.39 20.83 -3.01
C GLY A 459 15.67 20.62 -4.50
N PHE A 460 16.13 19.44 -4.92
CA PHE A 460 16.41 19.20 -6.34
C PHE A 460 15.12 19.15 -7.16
N ARG A 461 15.13 19.84 -8.31
CA ARG A 461 14.02 19.87 -9.30
C ARG A 461 14.45 19.48 -10.71
N ARG A 462 15.75 19.22 -10.92
CA ARG A 462 16.29 18.57 -12.12
C ARG A 462 17.05 17.33 -11.66
N ILE A 463 16.47 16.17 -11.92
CA ILE A 463 16.99 14.87 -11.47
C ILE A 463 17.31 14.03 -12.71
N TYR A 464 18.61 13.84 -12.92
CA TYR A 464 19.14 12.89 -13.87
C TYR A 464 19.14 11.48 -13.25
N PHE A 465 18.92 10.45 -14.07
CA PHE A 465 18.92 9.06 -13.65
C PHE A 465 19.94 8.25 -14.46
N ALA A 466 20.63 7.32 -13.81
CA ALA A 466 21.49 6.32 -14.45
C ALA A 466 21.29 4.95 -13.80
N GLY A 467 21.25 3.87 -14.61
CA GLY A 467 20.94 2.53 -14.12
C GLY A 467 19.48 2.37 -13.65
N GLN A 468 18.58 3.20 -14.14
CA GLN A 468 17.15 3.21 -13.80
C GLN A 468 16.37 2.31 -14.78
N ASP A 469 16.75 1.03 -14.82
CA ASP A 469 16.29 0.08 -15.83
C ASP A 469 14.84 -0.39 -15.64
N LEU A 470 14.48 -0.78 -14.40
CA LEU A 470 13.18 -1.39 -14.04
C LEU A 470 12.73 -2.53 -14.98
N ALA A 471 13.69 -3.27 -15.52
CA ALA A 471 13.50 -4.46 -16.35
C ALA A 471 14.72 -5.39 -16.18
N TRP A 472 14.60 -6.63 -16.65
CA TRP A 472 15.71 -7.58 -16.78
C TRP A 472 16.54 -7.26 -18.02
N THR A 473 17.09 -6.04 -18.08
CA THR A 473 17.98 -5.58 -19.15
C THR A 473 19.17 -6.54 -19.28
N PHE A 474 19.51 -6.92 -20.51
CA PHE A 474 20.52 -7.96 -20.79
C PHE A 474 20.27 -9.30 -20.07
N ARG A 475 19.04 -9.55 -19.60
CA ARG A 475 18.62 -10.70 -18.76
C ARG A 475 19.38 -10.78 -17.43
N GLN A 476 19.77 -9.63 -16.89
CA GLN A 476 20.48 -9.48 -15.61
C GLN A 476 19.60 -8.85 -14.54
N LEU A 477 19.80 -9.22 -13.26
CA LEU A 477 19.10 -8.62 -12.12
C LEU A 477 19.61 -7.19 -11.82
N HIS A 478 20.92 -7.01 -11.85
CA HIS A 478 21.62 -5.78 -11.45
C HIS A 478 22.90 -5.59 -12.28
N ALA A 479 23.49 -4.41 -12.20
CA ALA A 479 24.80 -4.11 -12.76
C ALA A 479 25.93 -5.03 -12.22
N LEU A 480 26.99 -5.14 -13.03
CA LEU A 480 28.23 -5.80 -12.62
C LEU A 480 28.90 -5.06 -11.44
N ASN A 481 29.70 -5.78 -10.66
CA ASN A 481 30.38 -5.29 -9.44
C ASN A 481 29.44 -4.85 -8.30
N THR A 482 28.15 -5.14 -8.38
CA THR A 482 27.26 -5.14 -7.20
C THR A 482 27.58 -6.32 -6.29
N HIS A 483 27.25 -6.22 -4.99
CA HIS A 483 27.49 -7.32 -4.03
C HIS A 483 26.87 -8.67 -4.45
N HIS A 484 25.73 -8.64 -5.15
CA HIS A 484 25.12 -9.86 -5.71
C HIS A 484 26.09 -10.60 -6.64
N TYR A 485 26.82 -9.86 -7.49
CA TYR A 485 27.86 -10.42 -8.36
C TYR A 485 29.12 -10.82 -7.60
N GLU A 486 29.53 -10.11 -6.53
CA GLU A 486 30.63 -10.58 -5.66
C GLU A 486 30.35 -12.01 -5.14
N ARG A 487 29.13 -12.25 -4.64
CA ARG A 487 28.69 -13.57 -4.17
C ARG A 487 28.47 -14.58 -5.31
N TRP A 488 27.98 -14.15 -6.47
CA TRP A 488 27.76 -15.06 -7.60
C TRP A 488 29.07 -15.52 -8.23
N ASN A 489 30.07 -14.64 -8.33
CA ASN A 489 31.42 -14.97 -8.80
C ASN A 489 32.05 -16.12 -7.98
N SER A 490 31.88 -16.16 -6.66
CA SER A 490 32.40 -17.26 -5.82
C SER A 490 31.61 -18.57 -5.94
N MET A 491 30.55 -18.62 -6.75
CA MET A 491 29.80 -19.84 -7.08
C MET A 491 29.96 -20.27 -8.55
N VAL A 492 30.66 -19.49 -9.38
CA VAL A 492 30.87 -19.81 -10.80
C VAL A 492 31.70 -21.08 -10.95
N SER A 493 31.29 -21.95 -11.88
CA SER A 493 32.00 -23.18 -12.22
C SER A 493 31.78 -23.56 -13.69
N ARG A 494 32.47 -24.60 -14.17
CA ARG A 494 32.30 -25.15 -15.53
C ARG A 494 30.85 -25.54 -15.89
N VAL A 495 29.96 -25.69 -14.89
CA VAL A 495 28.55 -26.06 -15.06
C VAL A 495 27.57 -25.03 -14.48
N LEU A 496 28.06 -23.85 -14.05
CA LEU A 496 27.25 -22.78 -13.51
C LEU A 496 27.90 -21.42 -13.83
N SER A 497 27.42 -20.76 -14.89
CA SER A 497 27.87 -19.43 -15.29
C SER A 497 27.04 -18.31 -14.65
N LEU A 498 27.46 -17.05 -14.77
CA LEU A 498 26.71 -15.90 -14.24
C LEU A 498 25.37 -15.70 -14.97
N GLU A 499 25.32 -15.99 -16.27
CA GLU A 499 24.10 -16.01 -17.07
C GLU A 499 23.17 -17.12 -16.57
N THR A 500 23.71 -18.31 -16.31
CA THR A 500 22.96 -19.45 -15.74
C THR A 500 22.39 -19.11 -14.36
N ILE A 501 23.12 -18.34 -13.53
CA ILE A 501 22.62 -17.86 -12.24
C ILE A 501 21.49 -16.84 -12.43
N ASN A 502 21.67 -15.83 -13.29
CA ASN A 502 20.64 -14.82 -13.56
C ASN A 502 19.36 -15.44 -14.12
N GLU A 503 19.46 -16.34 -15.11
CA GLU A 503 18.32 -17.12 -15.64
C GLU A 503 17.56 -17.83 -14.52
N ARG A 504 18.25 -18.51 -13.60
CA ARG A 504 17.64 -19.22 -12.45
C ARG A 504 17.03 -18.29 -11.38
N VAL A 505 17.32 -16.98 -11.41
CA VAL A 505 16.63 -15.99 -10.57
C VAL A 505 15.43 -15.40 -11.32
N MET A 506 15.60 -15.06 -12.60
CA MET A 506 14.55 -14.51 -13.47
C MET A 506 13.40 -15.51 -13.69
N GLN A 507 13.71 -16.80 -13.89
CA GLN A 507 12.72 -17.89 -14.02
C GLN A 507 11.91 -18.19 -12.74
N LYS A 508 12.17 -17.49 -11.63
CA LYS A 508 11.36 -17.52 -10.40
C LYS A 508 10.37 -16.34 -10.30
N ARG A 509 10.23 -15.57 -11.37
CA ARG A 509 9.30 -14.44 -11.48
C ARG A 509 8.24 -14.75 -12.54
N ASP A 510 7.06 -14.20 -12.35
CA ASP A 510 6.06 -14.09 -13.40
C ASP A 510 6.51 -12.97 -14.36
N LEU A 511 7.15 -13.38 -15.46
CA LEU A 511 7.73 -12.47 -16.45
C LEU A 511 6.66 -11.90 -17.37
N VAL A 512 6.75 -10.61 -17.65
CA VAL A 512 5.89 -9.87 -18.58
C VAL A 512 6.75 -9.03 -19.53
N PRO A 513 6.41 -8.90 -20.82
CA PRO A 513 7.13 -7.98 -21.70
C PRO A 513 6.90 -6.54 -21.25
N VAL A 514 7.95 -5.72 -21.27
CA VAL A 514 7.86 -4.26 -21.08
C VAL A 514 8.57 -3.54 -22.22
N SER A 515 7.99 -2.43 -22.67
CA SER A 515 8.59 -1.58 -23.71
C SER A 515 9.91 -0.98 -23.21
N GLY A 516 10.97 -1.12 -24.00
CA GLY A 516 12.29 -0.59 -23.74
C GLY A 516 12.53 0.78 -24.38
N ILE A 517 13.55 1.48 -23.89
CA ILE A 517 13.99 2.80 -24.40
C ILE A 517 14.41 2.75 -25.88
N ASP A 518 14.88 1.60 -26.37
CA ASP A 518 15.24 1.38 -27.78
C ASP A 518 14.05 0.90 -28.65
N GLY A 519 12.83 0.94 -28.12
CA GLY A 519 11.60 0.51 -28.79
C GLY A 519 11.41 -1.00 -28.86
N ARG A 520 12.29 -1.81 -28.24
CA ARG A 520 12.17 -3.28 -28.20
C ARG A 520 11.47 -3.73 -26.92
N GLU A 521 10.91 -4.94 -26.92
CA GLU A 521 10.44 -5.56 -25.68
C GLU A 521 11.62 -6.13 -24.87
N ILE A 522 11.64 -5.83 -23.58
CA ILE A 522 12.57 -6.38 -22.58
C ILE A 522 11.74 -7.21 -21.59
N PRO A 523 12.25 -8.34 -21.04
CA PRO A 523 11.55 -9.01 -19.96
C PRO A 523 11.50 -8.12 -18.72
N GLY A 524 10.30 -7.81 -18.24
CA GLY A 524 10.03 -7.27 -16.90
C GLY A 524 9.43 -8.34 -15.99
N ASP A 525 9.08 -7.95 -14.77
CA ASP A 525 8.21 -8.74 -13.90
C ASP A 525 7.23 -7.82 -13.16
N PHE A 526 6.28 -8.41 -12.42
CA PHE A 526 5.27 -7.67 -11.65
C PHE A 526 5.87 -6.66 -10.65
N ILE A 527 6.96 -6.99 -9.96
CA ILE A 527 7.56 -6.14 -8.92
C ILE A 527 8.29 -4.96 -9.56
N LEU A 528 9.05 -5.20 -10.63
CA LEU A 528 9.69 -4.12 -11.40
C LEU A 528 8.64 -3.20 -12.04
N SER A 529 7.51 -3.77 -12.49
CA SER A 529 6.37 -3.01 -13.04
C SER A 529 5.72 -2.12 -11.98
N LEU A 530 5.54 -2.59 -10.73
CA LEU A 530 5.05 -1.75 -9.62
C LEU A 530 5.97 -0.55 -9.39
N TYR A 531 7.29 -0.76 -9.35
CA TYR A 531 8.25 0.34 -9.19
C TYR A 531 8.19 1.33 -10.35
N ARG A 532 7.98 0.85 -11.59
CA ARG A 532 7.84 1.70 -12.78
C ARG A 532 6.58 2.55 -12.69
N SER A 533 5.43 1.92 -12.42
CA SER A 533 4.16 2.62 -12.25
C SER A 533 4.15 3.61 -11.09
N TRP A 534 4.92 3.37 -10.02
CA TRP A 534 5.10 4.38 -8.98
C TRP A 534 5.85 5.62 -9.49
N PHE A 535 6.92 5.45 -10.28
CA PHE A 535 7.62 6.59 -10.89
C PHE A 535 6.71 7.35 -11.87
N GLU A 536 6.01 6.63 -12.73
CA GLU A 536 5.08 7.18 -13.73
C GLU A 536 3.98 8.02 -13.04
N GLN A 537 3.31 7.45 -12.03
CA GLN A 537 2.25 8.14 -11.28
C GLN A 537 2.79 9.32 -10.45
N SER A 538 3.97 9.19 -9.83
CA SER A 538 4.58 10.26 -9.05
C SER A 538 5.03 11.42 -9.94
N ILE A 539 5.61 11.15 -11.11
CA ILE A 539 6.01 12.21 -12.05
C ILE A 539 4.77 12.92 -12.62
N GLU A 540 3.66 12.20 -12.85
CA GLU A 540 2.41 12.79 -13.31
C GLU A 540 1.80 13.74 -12.26
N SER A 541 1.63 13.29 -11.01
CA SER A 541 1.02 14.12 -9.96
C SER A 541 1.83 15.38 -9.65
N LEU A 542 3.16 15.30 -9.76
CA LEU A 542 4.05 16.43 -9.51
C LEU A 542 3.97 17.55 -10.55
N LYS A 543 3.40 17.32 -11.74
CA LYS A 543 3.23 18.37 -12.77
C LYS A 543 2.37 19.54 -12.32
N SER A 544 1.42 19.33 -11.40
CA SER A 544 0.53 20.38 -10.88
C SER A 544 0.99 20.99 -9.56
N GLU A 545 1.73 20.25 -8.74
CA GLU A 545 2.07 20.65 -7.36
C GLU A 545 3.51 21.14 -7.19
N ASP A 546 4.48 20.40 -7.73
CA ASP A 546 5.91 20.60 -7.48
C ASP A 546 6.74 20.05 -8.66
N PRO A 547 6.77 20.75 -9.81
CA PRO A 547 7.28 20.17 -11.06
C PRO A 547 8.76 19.78 -11.02
N VAL A 548 9.06 18.54 -11.42
CA VAL A 548 10.43 17.98 -11.48
C VAL A 548 10.77 17.58 -12.91
N GLU A 549 11.90 18.08 -13.43
CA GLU A 549 12.48 17.61 -14.69
C GLU A 549 13.24 16.29 -14.44
N CYS A 550 12.63 15.17 -14.81
CA CYS A 550 13.22 13.83 -14.73
C CYS A 550 13.86 13.43 -16.06
N ILE A 551 15.16 13.16 -16.08
CA ILE A 551 15.92 12.85 -17.32
C ILE A 551 16.66 11.53 -17.16
N ASN A 552 16.31 10.51 -17.94
CA ASN A 552 16.97 9.20 -17.85
C ASN A 552 18.09 9.09 -18.89
N LEU A 553 19.32 8.89 -18.42
CA LEU A 553 20.53 8.84 -19.23
C LEU A 553 20.89 7.42 -19.70
N SER A 554 20.22 6.40 -19.16
CA SER A 554 20.38 5.01 -19.56
C SER A 554 20.04 4.81 -21.05
N ARG A 555 20.86 4.00 -21.74
CA ARG A 555 20.63 3.63 -23.14
C ARG A 555 19.58 2.53 -23.33
N THR A 556 19.36 1.77 -22.28
CA THR A 556 18.70 0.46 -22.24
C THR A 556 17.96 0.31 -20.91
N GLY A 557 16.99 -0.59 -20.84
CA GLY A 557 16.00 -0.64 -19.76
C GLY A 557 14.61 -0.25 -20.25
N SER A 558 13.63 -0.29 -19.36
CA SER A 558 12.23 0.06 -19.66
C SER A 558 12.07 1.55 -19.96
N LEU A 559 11.13 1.85 -20.85
CA LEU A 559 10.56 3.17 -21.00
C LEU A 559 9.69 3.47 -19.77
N ILE A 560 9.95 4.60 -19.12
CA ILE A 560 9.25 5.09 -17.94
C ILE A 560 8.52 6.37 -18.36
N GLU A 561 7.20 6.36 -18.35
CA GLU A 561 6.40 7.53 -18.74
C GLU A 561 6.70 8.73 -17.82
N GLY A 562 6.63 9.94 -18.40
CA GLY A 562 7.00 11.19 -17.74
C GLY A 562 8.51 11.50 -17.68
N MET A 563 9.41 10.53 -17.91
CA MET A 563 10.85 10.79 -18.01
C MET A 563 11.26 11.25 -19.42
N ARG A 564 12.23 12.16 -19.49
CA ARG A 564 12.85 12.63 -20.74
C ARG A 564 14.05 11.78 -21.13
N TYR A 565 14.13 11.39 -22.41
CA TYR A 565 15.12 10.46 -22.93
C TYR A 565 15.94 11.07 -24.08
N PRO A 566 17.24 11.37 -23.88
CA PRO A 566 18.04 12.13 -24.85
C PRO A 566 18.17 11.45 -26.21
N ARG A 567 18.12 10.12 -26.23
CA ARG A 567 18.24 9.31 -27.46
C ARG A 567 16.95 9.12 -28.23
N LEU A 568 15.79 9.42 -27.62
CA LEU A 568 14.52 9.50 -28.33
C LEU A 568 14.38 10.86 -29.05
N GLU A 569 14.97 11.92 -28.48
CA GLU A 569 15.09 13.23 -29.13
C GLU A 569 16.06 13.20 -30.32
N ASN A 570 17.22 12.54 -30.17
CA ASN A 570 18.18 12.30 -31.24
C ASN A 570 18.99 11.00 -30.97
N PRO A 571 18.92 9.96 -31.83
CA PRO A 571 19.63 8.69 -31.61
C PRO A 571 21.15 8.82 -31.40
N GLU A 572 21.79 9.78 -32.06
CA GLU A 572 23.24 10.05 -31.94
C GLU A 572 23.61 10.86 -30.69
N ALA A 573 22.63 11.41 -29.96
CA ALA A 573 22.86 12.21 -28.77
C ALA A 573 23.78 11.50 -27.76
N SER A 574 24.88 12.16 -27.40
CA SER A 574 25.61 11.83 -26.17
C SER A 574 24.78 12.27 -24.96
N ALA A 575 25.04 11.70 -23.78
CA ALA A 575 24.39 12.16 -22.55
C ALA A 575 24.70 13.65 -22.24
N ASN A 576 25.77 14.22 -22.81
CA ASN A 576 26.05 15.66 -22.74
C ASN A 576 25.00 16.55 -23.44
N ALA A 577 24.28 16.04 -24.45
CA ALA A 577 23.25 16.80 -25.15
C ALA A 577 21.97 17.01 -24.31
N ALA A 578 21.81 16.23 -23.24
CA ALA A 578 20.70 16.33 -22.29
C ALA A 578 20.90 17.40 -21.19
N LEU A 579 22.09 17.98 -21.15
CA LEU A 579 22.52 18.88 -20.09
C LEU A 579 22.15 20.31 -20.45
N HIS A 580 21.50 21.00 -19.54
CA HIS A 580 21.19 22.43 -19.76
C HIS A 580 22.48 23.24 -19.81
N SER A 581 22.46 24.35 -20.53
CA SER A 581 23.62 25.25 -20.65
C SER A 581 24.12 25.75 -19.28
N SER A 582 23.20 25.98 -18.33
CA SER A 582 23.48 26.26 -16.91
C SER A 582 24.41 25.22 -16.28
N ASP A 583 24.24 23.96 -16.65
CA ASP A 583 24.83 22.79 -15.99
C ASP A 583 26.22 22.47 -16.54
N SER A 584 26.83 23.40 -17.30
CA SER A 584 28.18 23.30 -17.87
C SER A 584 29.22 24.22 -17.21
N VAL A 585 28.82 25.37 -16.66
CA VAL A 585 29.76 26.39 -16.13
C VAL A 585 29.72 26.51 -14.60
N GLU A 586 28.53 26.60 -13.99
CA GLU A 586 28.44 26.66 -12.51
C GLU A 586 28.64 25.30 -11.85
N SER A 587 28.26 24.23 -12.53
CA SER A 587 28.03 22.89 -11.97
C SER A 587 29.29 22.27 -11.36
N ALA A 588 30.44 22.38 -12.04
CA ALA A 588 31.76 21.95 -11.54
C ALA A 588 32.05 22.50 -10.12
N SER A 589 31.71 23.78 -9.90
CA SER A 589 31.89 24.42 -8.59
C SER A 589 30.80 24.05 -7.57
N PHE A 590 29.66 23.51 -8.03
CA PHE A 590 28.55 23.12 -7.16
C PHE A 590 28.82 21.75 -6.51
N SER A 591 29.24 20.72 -7.27
CA SER A 591 29.49 19.38 -6.70
C SER A 591 30.50 19.42 -5.55
N PHE A 592 31.61 20.14 -5.74
CA PHE A 592 32.63 20.35 -4.70
C PHE A 592 32.06 21.10 -3.49
N ARG A 593 31.32 22.20 -3.70
CA ARG A 593 30.70 22.96 -2.60
C ARG A 593 29.64 22.17 -1.84
N ALA A 594 28.83 21.35 -2.51
CA ALA A 594 27.84 20.50 -1.87
C ALA A 594 28.50 19.39 -1.03
N ARG A 595 29.62 18.81 -1.49
CA ARG A 595 30.44 17.90 -0.68
C ARG A 595 31.02 18.61 0.56
N GLN A 596 31.55 19.82 0.41
CA GLN A 596 32.04 20.60 1.56
C GLN A 596 30.93 20.96 2.55
N ASP A 597 29.75 21.37 2.07
CA ASP A 597 28.57 21.71 2.89
C ASP A 597 28.10 20.50 3.73
N LEU A 598 28.03 19.32 3.11
CA LEU A 598 27.76 18.05 3.79
C LEU A 598 28.81 17.75 4.88
N LEU A 599 30.10 17.74 4.54
CA LEU A 599 31.16 17.37 5.47
C LEU A 599 31.28 18.36 6.64
N GLN A 600 31.25 19.66 6.36
CA GLN A 600 31.39 20.71 7.38
C GLN A 600 30.24 20.68 8.41
N ALA A 601 29.03 20.29 8.03
CA ALA A 601 27.93 20.13 8.97
C ALA A 601 28.22 19.05 10.04
N PHE A 602 28.87 17.95 9.66
CA PHE A 602 29.28 16.89 10.58
C PHE A 602 30.59 17.19 11.33
N GLU A 603 31.57 17.81 10.66
CA GLU A 603 32.81 18.30 11.32
C GLU A 603 32.50 19.30 12.46
N GLN A 604 31.54 20.21 12.26
CA GLN A 604 31.12 21.17 13.28
C GLN A 604 30.45 20.52 14.50
N ILE A 605 29.83 19.34 14.36
CA ILE A 605 29.33 18.55 15.49
C ILE A 605 30.51 17.87 16.21
N ALA A 606 31.39 17.19 15.47
CA ALA A 606 32.55 16.51 16.03
C ALA A 606 33.50 17.47 16.78
N ALA A 607 33.69 18.69 16.26
CA ALA A 607 34.45 19.73 16.93
C ALA A 607 33.81 20.16 18.27
N LYS A 608 32.47 20.28 18.33
CA LYS A 608 31.76 20.61 19.58
C LYS A 608 31.84 19.47 20.61
N GLY A 609 31.65 18.22 20.17
CA GLY A 609 31.74 17.04 21.05
C GLY A 609 33.15 16.76 21.57
N SER A 610 34.19 16.99 20.77
CA SER A 610 35.59 16.76 21.18
C SER A 610 36.11 17.71 22.27
N ALA A 611 35.35 18.74 22.64
CA ALA A 611 35.62 19.55 23.83
C ALA A 611 35.34 18.80 25.16
N SER A 612 34.56 17.70 25.14
CA SER A 612 34.23 16.89 26.32
C SER A 612 34.86 15.49 26.28
N SER A 613 36.08 15.40 26.82
CA SER A 613 36.80 14.16 27.20
C SER A 613 37.36 13.27 26.07
N LYS A 614 38.42 12.52 26.39
CA LYS A 614 39.06 11.49 25.56
C LYS A 614 39.01 10.14 26.29
N ALA A 615 38.35 9.15 25.71
CA ALA A 615 38.55 7.72 25.98
C ALA A 615 38.04 6.90 24.77
N ASP A 616 38.33 5.60 24.73
CA ASP A 616 38.03 4.74 23.58
C ASP A 616 36.55 4.57 23.25
N PHE A 617 36.26 4.29 21.97
CA PHE A 617 34.98 4.44 21.26
C PHE A 617 34.51 5.90 21.09
N PRO A 618 33.74 6.22 20.03
CA PRO A 618 32.99 7.47 19.98
C PRO A 618 31.85 7.38 21.00
N SER A 619 32.14 7.77 22.25
CA SER A 619 31.15 7.86 23.30
C SER A 619 30.07 8.87 22.92
N GLN A 620 28.83 8.40 23.03
CA GLN A 620 27.57 9.12 23.07
C GLN A 620 27.68 10.61 23.43
N ASP A 621 27.09 11.45 22.58
CA ASP A 621 26.84 12.88 22.80
C ASP A 621 25.71 13.04 23.85
N PRO A 622 26.04 13.27 25.14
CA PRO A 622 25.15 12.94 26.25
C PRO A 622 24.44 14.20 26.76
N ALA A 623 23.70 14.85 25.85
CA ALA A 623 23.12 16.18 26.10
C ALA A 623 21.61 16.31 25.82
N PHE A 624 20.99 15.39 25.08
CA PHE A 624 19.56 15.46 24.75
C PHE A 624 18.92 14.07 24.62
N GLY A 625 17.73 13.88 25.21
CA GLY A 625 16.87 12.70 25.04
C GLY A 625 17.25 11.42 25.78
N GLU A 626 18.54 11.07 25.91
CA GLU A 626 18.98 9.71 26.29
C GLU A 626 18.29 9.11 27.52
N SER A 627 18.15 9.86 28.63
CA SER A 627 17.52 9.36 29.86
C SER A 627 16.01 9.17 29.75
N GLN A 628 15.32 9.96 28.91
CA GLN A 628 13.89 9.79 28.65
C GLN A 628 13.64 8.65 27.65
N ASN A 629 14.52 8.52 26.65
CA ASN A 629 14.46 7.51 25.60
C ASN A 629 14.74 6.11 26.17
N ALA A 630 15.81 5.96 26.95
CA ALA A 630 16.10 4.72 27.69
C ALA A 630 14.90 4.33 28.57
N GLY A 631 14.39 5.27 29.37
CA GLY A 631 13.22 5.04 30.21
C GLY A 631 11.96 4.66 29.43
N MET A 632 11.75 5.13 28.19
CA MET A 632 10.63 4.68 27.36
C MET A 632 10.85 3.29 26.77
N LEU A 633 12.05 3.01 26.27
CA LEU A 633 12.42 1.69 25.75
C LEU A 633 12.34 0.61 26.84
N GLU A 634 12.77 0.92 28.07
CA GLU A 634 12.60 0.07 29.26
C GLU A 634 11.12 -0.18 29.59
N ARG A 635 10.26 0.86 29.55
CA ARG A 635 8.80 0.70 29.77
C ARG A 635 8.16 -0.19 28.70
N ILE A 636 8.52 -0.01 27.43
CA ILE A 636 8.05 -0.84 26.32
C ILE A 636 8.55 -2.29 26.49
N GLN A 637 9.83 -2.49 26.81
CA GLN A 637 10.41 -3.81 27.05
C GLN A 637 9.74 -4.52 28.24
N SER A 638 9.45 -3.79 29.32
CA SER A 638 8.75 -4.30 30.51
C SER A 638 7.30 -4.71 30.23
N ALA A 639 6.55 -3.91 29.45
CA ALA A 639 5.21 -4.27 28.99
C ALA A 639 5.25 -5.53 28.11
N LEU A 640 6.13 -5.59 27.11
CA LEU A 640 6.29 -6.75 26.23
C LEU A 640 6.77 -8.01 26.98
N LEU A 641 7.61 -7.86 28.01
CA LEU A 641 8.01 -8.96 28.92
C LEU A 641 6.85 -9.45 29.79
N THR A 642 5.92 -8.58 30.16
CA THR A 642 4.71 -8.94 30.91
C THR A 642 3.76 -9.75 30.01
N LEU A 643 3.50 -9.27 28.78
CA LEU A 643 2.77 -10.02 27.76
C LEU A 643 3.42 -11.38 27.46
N TYR A 644 4.75 -11.43 27.38
CA TYR A 644 5.47 -12.69 27.09
C TYR A 644 5.35 -13.74 28.21
N LYS A 645 5.21 -13.29 29.47
CA LYS A 645 4.93 -14.16 30.63
C LYS A 645 3.47 -14.63 30.66
N GLN A 646 2.53 -13.80 30.22
CA GLN A 646 1.08 -14.09 30.23
C GLN A 646 0.42 -13.95 28.84
N PRO A 647 0.89 -14.69 27.80
CA PRO A 647 0.47 -14.49 26.40
C PRO A 647 -0.95 -15.01 26.08
N GLY A 648 -1.73 -15.36 27.10
CA GLY A 648 -3.14 -15.76 27.00
C GLY A 648 -4.13 -14.74 27.55
N ASP A 649 -3.66 -13.63 28.12
CA ASP A 649 -4.50 -12.54 28.59
C ASP A 649 -4.71 -11.51 27.46
N GLN A 650 -5.90 -11.56 26.85
CA GLN A 650 -6.30 -10.60 25.81
C GLN A 650 -6.53 -9.20 26.37
N GLU A 651 -6.90 -9.04 27.65
CA GLU A 651 -7.12 -7.74 28.29
C GLU A 651 -5.79 -7.02 28.51
N THR A 652 -4.76 -7.72 29.00
CA THR A 652 -3.38 -7.19 29.11
C THR A 652 -2.76 -6.90 27.74
N ALA A 653 -3.07 -7.70 26.71
CA ALA A 653 -2.66 -7.42 25.34
C ALA A 653 -3.30 -6.12 24.81
N GLU A 654 -4.63 -5.99 24.86
CA GLU A 654 -5.34 -4.79 24.38
C GLU A 654 -4.99 -3.53 25.20
N LYS A 655 -4.74 -3.64 26.51
CA LYS A 655 -4.19 -2.53 27.32
C LYS A 655 -2.83 -2.05 26.78
N THR A 656 -1.98 -2.97 26.37
CA THR A 656 -0.65 -2.65 25.81
C THR A 656 -0.75 -2.10 24.39
N TRP A 657 -1.69 -2.56 23.58
CA TRP A 657 -1.99 -1.98 22.27
C TRP A 657 -2.63 -0.58 22.41
N ALA A 658 -3.47 -0.35 23.41
CA ALA A 658 -4.04 0.97 23.70
C ALA A 658 -2.98 1.96 24.21
N GLN A 659 -2.01 1.50 25.00
CA GLN A 659 -0.89 2.33 25.46
C GLN A 659 0.15 2.60 24.36
N TYR A 660 0.41 1.63 23.49
CA TYR A 660 1.42 1.72 22.42
C TYR A 660 0.89 1.08 21.11
N PRO A 661 0.05 1.80 20.32
CA PRO A 661 -0.66 1.23 19.16
C PRO A 661 0.24 0.56 18.12
N GLU A 662 1.43 1.12 17.86
CA GLU A 662 2.37 0.56 16.89
C GLU A 662 2.91 -0.82 17.27
N LEU A 663 2.91 -1.20 18.56
CA LEU A 663 3.32 -2.53 19.00
C LEU A 663 2.36 -3.64 18.51
N ARG A 664 1.13 -3.29 18.11
CA ARG A 664 0.17 -4.24 17.51
C ARG A 664 0.69 -4.83 16.18
N ALA A 665 1.67 -4.18 15.53
CA ALA A 665 2.44 -4.74 14.41
C ALA A 665 3.01 -6.14 14.68
N LEU A 666 3.31 -6.47 15.95
CA LEU A 666 3.80 -7.79 16.35
C LEU A 666 2.77 -8.92 16.16
N ILE A 667 1.47 -8.60 16.06
CA ILE A 667 0.39 -9.59 15.97
C ILE A 667 -0.60 -9.37 14.81
N ARG A 668 -0.64 -8.17 14.20
CA ARG A 668 -1.56 -7.77 13.11
C ARG A 668 -1.76 -8.82 12.01
N LYS A 669 -0.67 -9.45 11.53
CA LYS A 669 -0.69 -10.55 10.54
C LYS A 669 -1.61 -11.71 10.95
N THR A 670 -1.59 -12.08 12.24
CA THR A 670 -2.41 -13.15 12.80
C THR A 670 -3.86 -12.70 13.02
N GLU A 671 -4.08 -11.47 13.46
CA GLU A 671 -5.44 -10.90 13.63
C GLU A 671 -6.17 -10.86 12.29
N VAL A 672 -5.49 -10.43 11.23
CA VAL A 672 -6.04 -10.39 9.87
C VAL A 672 -6.22 -11.80 9.30
N TYR A 673 -5.32 -12.75 9.61
CA TYR A 673 -5.52 -14.16 9.27
C TYR A 673 -6.79 -14.74 9.93
N ILE A 674 -7.01 -14.48 11.23
CA ILE A 674 -8.19 -14.92 11.96
C ILE A 674 -9.45 -14.29 11.37
N SER A 675 -9.46 -12.96 11.19
CA SER A 675 -10.56 -12.21 10.57
C SER A 675 -10.95 -12.77 9.19
N ARG A 676 -9.96 -12.98 8.31
CA ARG A 676 -10.13 -13.57 6.96
C ARG A 676 -10.58 -15.04 6.95
N ASN A 677 -10.55 -15.74 8.09
CA ASN A 677 -10.90 -17.16 8.20
C ASN A 677 -11.93 -17.46 9.30
N ARG A 678 -12.68 -16.45 9.79
CA ARG A 678 -13.64 -16.63 10.89
C ARG A 678 -14.75 -17.65 10.60
N GLU A 679 -15.10 -17.83 9.32
CA GLU A 679 -16.03 -18.87 8.84
C GLU A 679 -15.47 -20.31 8.90
N LYS A 680 -14.18 -20.48 9.26
CA LYS A 680 -13.43 -21.75 9.21
C LYS A 680 -12.70 -22.10 10.51
N LEU A 681 -12.74 -21.22 11.51
CA LEU A 681 -12.04 -21.36 12.78
C LEU A 681 -13.08 -21.28 13.89
N SER A 682 -13.12 -22.28 14.78
CA SER A 682 -13.78 -22.11 16.08
C SER A 682 -13.06 -21.04 16.89
N ASP A 683 -13.75 -20.37 17.81
CA ASP A 683 -13.15 -19.31 18.63
C ASP A 683 -11.98 -19.84 19.48
N GLU A 684 -12.07 -21.08 19.99
CA GLU A 684 -10.96 -21.80 20.64
C GLU A 684 -9.71 -21.91 19.75
N ARG A 685 -9.90 -22.24 18.47
CA ARG A 685 -8.81 -22.38 17.50
C ARG A 685 -8.26 -21.02 17.09
N ALA A 686 -9.11 -20.00 16.98
CA ALA A 686 -8.69 -18.62 16.72
C ALA A 686 -7.81 -18.08 17.87
N ASP A 687 -8.25 -18.25 19.12
CA ASP A 687 -7.49 -17.87 20.31
C ASP A 687 -6.18 -18.68 20.45
N GLY A 688 -6.22 -20.00 20.24
CA GLY A 688 -5.00 -20.83 20.19
C GLY A 688 -3.99 -20.37 19.14
N VAL A 689 -4.46 -19.95 17.96
CA VAL A 689 -3.64 -19.36 16.89
C VAL A 689 -3.10 -17.98 17.28
N TYR A 690 -3.91 -17.12 17.93
CA TYR A 690 -3.49 -15.81 18.44
C TYR A 690 -2.37 -15.95 19.47
N ARG A 691 -2.61 -16.70 20.56
CA ARG A 691 -1.64 -16.90 21.66
C ARG A 691 -0.31 -17.48 21.18
N THR A 692 -0.36 -18.46 20.29
CA THR A 692 0.83 -19.14 19.75
C THR A 692 1.70 -18.18 18.94
N ASN A 693 1.09 -17.38 18.05
CA ASN A 693 1.84 -16.42 17.24
C ASN A 693 2.30 -15.20 18.06
N LEU A 694 1.49 -14.69 18.99
CA LEU A 694 1.89 -13.60 19.89
C LEU A 694 3.13 -14.00 20.71
N LYS A 695 3.13 -15.19 21.32
CA LYS A 695 4.29 -15.71 22.05
C LYS A 695 5.53 -15.86 21.15
N ARG A 696 5.36 -16.27 19.88
CA ARG A 696 6.45 -16.36 18.89
C ARG A 696 7.01 -14.98 18.52
N SER A 697 6.17 -14.02 18.18
CA SER A 697 6.57 -12.65 17.83
C SER A 697 7.29 -11.97 18.98
N LEU A 698 6.75 -12.05 20.20
CA LEU A 698 7.36 -11.49 21.40
C LEU A 698 8.75 -12.11 21.67
N ASN A 699 8.88 -13.43 21.56
CA ASN A 699 10.16 -14.13 21.72
C ASN A 699 11.21 -13.67 20.67
N GLN A 700 10.79 -13.54 19.41
CA GLN A 700 11.65 -13.05 18.32
C GLN A 700 12.04 -11.58 18.48
N PHE A 701 11.14 -10.73 18.99
CA PHE A 701 11.42 -9.33 19.28
C PHE A 701 12.39 -9.18 20.46
N LEU A 702 12.03 -9.74 21.61
CA LEU A 702 12.77 -9.60 22.88
C LEU A 702 14.19 -10.21 22.81
N ARG A 703 14.38 -11.35 22.13
CA ARG A 703 15.72 -11.95 21.92
C ARG A 703 16.70 -11.04 21.18
N PHE A 704 16.19 -10.11 20.37
CA PHE A 704 17.01 -9.13 19.66
C PHE A 704 17.05 -7.79 20.39
N SER A 705 15.96 -7.33 21.01
CA SER A 705 15.96 -6.05 21.71
C SER A 705 16.85 -6.09 22.96
N SER A 706 16.79 -7.15 23.77
CA SER A 706 17.64 -7.36 24.98
C SER A 706 19.12 -7.68 24.68
N ARG A 707 19.65 -7.20 23.55
CA ARG A 707 21.08 -7.18 23.18
C ARG A 707 21.57 -5.77 22.83
N TYR A 708 20.68 -4.79 22.90
CA TYR A 708 20.81 -3.46 22.31
C TYR A 708 20.04 -2.38 23.08
N ILE A 709 18.96 -2.80 23.76
CA ILE A 709 18.50 -2.31 25.08
C ILE A 709 19.09 -3.27 26.11
#